data_AF-A0AAX2M299-F1
#
_entry.id   AF-A0AAX2M299-F1
#
_cell.length_a   1.000
_cell.length_b   1.000
_cell.length_c   1.000
_cell.angle_alpha   90.00
_cell.angle_beta   90.00
_cell.angle_gamma   90.00
#
_symmetry.space_group_name_H-M   'P 1'
#
loop_
_entity.id
_entity.type
_entity.pdbx_description
1 polymer ?
#
loop_
_entity_poly.entity_id
_entity_poly.type
_entity_poly.pdbx_seq_one_letter_code
_entity_poly.pdbx_strand_id
1 'polypeptide(L)'
;MSFKGTTNSGDATINVGSGHSTINAKNGVTLEKANIDLANGNYFNKNFNGSLTIIGDLKLTNSSVINNGQAGFNVNGKVTANDTEFVAGVGDLNRVTSNGFFIMSTTKGFENGIDSDKSFTDVSSGNTGALVFHNSLVNISSNLLDSKYAGGFGAITETNFATIAPERDLSALYDTRLDIKGNSLYVVGDLKGFDANTIKNFKTAKDWEDAFKTLSNNIQTQFTTQKTDLEKLYKYDSSSKAESGIFKDNRDTVKNKIDEYNKEKTGIIAISQANVDSMKTALDEANKKGDQEGIKKAREAYNAAVKKLEDDKKTLSELNNRLAEYNVLIEDIKNKTANLDKKINDKNFNIAAGQKGKIFASLATSSVGGKLAGTADYIFANGKVINDVERAAQSNAGNSALNAPIGAINMSNDMAISNRLAKFSNPYSTVNVASLEGLKFAAGNGIASDSQYAYGARSYDNNVWANVIGGANIIDSKSGALYGVSVGYDRLVGEDTILGAYLTYADSKIKTSMVNQESDNLQLGLYSRTLYGNSEFDFKGYAQFGWTDQDRFIAGTVNSSDFTRKFLGASGTYGYVFDMGNDFYIKPLAGLNLYYSFTPDYNENGAYAQHVQSQSSFDTSIEAGAEFRKYLSKESYIYATPKIEQYIITSGDDYTARFLGSPTSFTINGSDKKKTYGSFIVGGDVNIKNQWAFTFSAGVKHLLSGKVNDESETYLSGNIGLKYQF
;
A
#
# COMPACT_ATOMS: atom_id res chain seq x y z
N MET A 1 11.92 47.08 16.82
CA MET A 1 13.37 46.82 16.62
C MET A 1 13.65 46.93 15.13
N SER A 2 14.79 47.50 14.73
CA SER A 2 15.15 47.67 13.31
C SER A 2 16.52 47.05 13.04
N PHE A 3 16.62 46.18 12.05
CA PHE A 3 17.88 45.60 11.56
C PHE A 3 18.05 46.00 10.10
N LYS A 4 19.23 46.53 9.76
CA LYS A 4 19.54 47.02 8.42
C LYS A 4 20.91 46.52 7.99
N GLY A 5 20.97 45.79 6.88
CA GLY A 5 22.23 45.42 6.23
C GLY A 5 22.91 46.64 5.60
N THR A 6 24.24 46.68 5.62
CA THR A 6 25.03 47.71 4.91
C THR A 6 25.81 47.08 3.76
N THR A 7 26.04 47.83 2.68
CA THR A 7 26.69 47.35 1.45
C THR A 7 28.10 46.79 1.64
N ASN A 8 28.74 47.01 2.79
CA ASN A 8 30.13 46.67 3.05
C ASN A 8 30.34 45.59 4.14
N SER A 9 29.28 45.11 4.82
CA SER A 9 29.42 44.22 6.00
C SER A 9 28.55 42.95 5.99
N GLY A 10 27.92 42.61 4.86
CA GLY A 10 26.96 41.50 4.78
C GLY A 10 25.57 41.86 5.32
N ASP A 11 24.57 41.09 4.91
CA ASP A 11 23.18 41.25 5.35
C ASP A 11 23.05 40.97 6.85
N ALA A 12 22.12 41.67 7.52
CA ALA A 12 21.84 41.38 8.92
C ALA A 12 21.04 40.07 9.03
N THR A 13 21.55 39.07 9.75
CA THR A 13 20.93 37.73 9.80
C THR A 13 20.40 37.37 11.18
N ILE A 14 19.17 36.84 11.24
CA ILE A 14 18.59 36.17 12.41
C ILE A 14 18.63 34.67 12.17
N ASN A 15 19.47 33.94 12.91
CA ASN A 15 19.61 32.48 12.81
C ASN A 15 18.94 31.78 14.01
N VAL A 16 18.02 30.86 13.74
CA VAL A 16 17.29 30.10 14.77
C VAL A 16 17.41 28.60 14.49
N GLY A 17 18.47 27.98 15.02
CA GLY A 17 18.74 26.55 14.85
C GLY A 17 18.35 25.65 16.03
N SER A 18 18.17 26.22 17.23
CA SER A 18 17.91 25.43 18.44
C SER A 18 16.91 26.10 19.38
N GLY A 19 15.93 25.33 19.83
CA GLY A 19 14.93 25.74 20.82
C GLY A 19 13.92 26.77 20.31
N HIS A 20 13.09 27.24 21.24
CA HIS A 20 12.08 28.25 20.97
C HIS A 20 12.61 29.64 21.30
N SER A 21 12.70 30.50 20.28
CA SER A 21 13.14 31.89 20.41
C SER A 21 11.95 32.84 20.31
N THR A 22 11.93 33.87 21.14
CA THR A 22 10.88 34.89 21.12
C THR A 22 11.48 36.29 21.02
N ILE A 23 11.02 37.06 20.03
CA ILE A 23 11.35 38.49 19.87
C ILE A 23 10.13 39.29 20.33
N ASN A 24 10.24 39.94 21.50
CA ASN A 24 9.18 40.81 22.01
C ASN A 24 9.42 42.25 21.57
N ALA A 25 8.67 42.71 20.57
CA ALA A 25 8.80 44.04 19.99
C ALA A 25 7.45 44.73 19.90
N LYS A 26 7.06 45.45 20.96
CA LYS A 26 5.75 46.14 21.07
C LYS A 26 5.41 47.02 19.84
N ASN A 27 6.42 47.61 19.19
CA ASN A 27 6.28 48.46 18.00
C ASN A 27 6.63 47.73 16.69
N GLY A 28 6.72 46.39 16.71
CA GLY A 28 7.11 45.56 15.58
C GLY A 28 8.62 45.43 15.34
N VAL A 29 8.95 44.58 14.38
CA VAL A 29 10.30 44.29 13.86
C VAL A 29 10.37 44.76 12.42
N THR A 30 11.41 45.50 12.06
CA THR A 30 11.68 45.92 10.67
C THR A 30 13.02 45.35 10.24
N LEU A 31 13.05 44.65 9.12
CA LEU A 31 14.23 44.08 8.48
C LEU A 31 14.36 44.69 7.08
N GLU A 32 15.52 45.30 6.81
CA GLU A 32 15.88 45.85 5.51
C GLU A 32 17.24 45.28 5.08
N LYS A 33 17.31 44.59 3.93
CA LYS A 33 18.55 43.89 3.49
C LYS A 33 19.06 42.93 4.56
N ALA A 34 18.17 42.03 4.96
CA ALA A 34 18.36 41.16 6.10
C ALA A 34 17.75 39.78 5.84
N ASN A 35 18.25 38.78 6.55
CA ASN A 35 17.90 37.37 6.37
C ASN A 35 17.35 36.79 7.68
N ILE A 36 16.29 36.00 7.60
CA ILE A 36 15.85 35.14 8.71
C ILE A 36 16.07 33.69 8.26
N ASP A 37 16.88 32.93 8.99
CA ASP A 37 17.09 31.50 8.75
C ASP A 37 16.61 30.71 9.97
N LEU A 38 15.66 29.81 9.73
CA LEU A 38 15.17 28.86 10.73
C LEU A 38 15.44 27.43 10.26
N ALA A 39 15.88 26.58 11.19
CA ALA A 39 16.10 25.17 10.91
C ALA A 39 15.38 24.25 11.89
N ASN A 40 14.68 23.25 11.36
CA ASN A 40 14.00 22.21 12.11
C ASN A 40 14.09 20.85 11.40
N GLY A 41 14.58 19.83 12.09
CA GLY A 41 14.83 18.49 11.57
C GLY A 41 16.30 18.09 11.64
N ASN A 42 16.59 16.90 11.14
CA ASN A 42 17.94 16.36 11.12
C ASN A 42 18.63 16.76 9.82
N TYR A 43 19.67 17.59 9.93
CA TYR A 43 20.54 17.96 8.83
C TYR A 43 21.95 17.54 9.18
N PHE A 44 22.53 16.61 8.41
CA PHE A 44 23.93 16.18 8.59
C PHE A 44 24.24 15.71 10.03
N ASN A 45 23.34 14.94 10.65
CA ASN A 45 23.39 14.51 12.08
C ASN A 45 23.36 15.62 13.12
N LYS A 46 23.14 16.87 12.71
CA LYS A 46 22.75 17.93 13.64
C LYS A 46 21.23 17.94 13.66
N ASN A 47 20.69 17.68 14.85
CA ASN A 47 19.26 17.86 15.10
C ASN A 47 19.03 19.35 15.38
N PHE A 48 18.29 19.99 14.48
CA PHE A 48 17.81 21.34 14.65
C PHE A 48 16.36 21.28 15.11
N ASN A 49 15.99 22.12 16.07
CA ASN A 49 14.62 22.24 16.57
C ASN A 49 14.26 23.70 16.80
N GLY A 50 14.78 24.57 15.91
CA GLY A 50 14.56 25.99 15.95
C GLY A 50 13.09 26.34 15.72
N SER A 51 12.60 27.31 16.48
CA SER A 51 11.34 28.00 16.21
C SER A 51 11.42 29.45 16.67
N LEU A 52 10.73 30.34 15.96
CA LEU A 52 10.72 31.78 16.22
C LEU A 52 9.30 32.28 16.41
N THR A 53 9.09 33.07 17.46
CA THR A 53 7.86 33.86 17.64
C THR A 53 8.21 35.34 17.72
N ILE A 54 7.57 36.15 16.88
CA ILE A 54 7.66 37.62 16.95
C ILE A 54 6.36 38.14 17.55
N ILE A 55 6.45 38.88 18.66
CA ILE A 55 5.33 39.58 19.28
C ILE A 55 5.34 41.03 18.79
N GLY A 56 4.39 41.37 17.93
CA GLY A 56 4.34 42.63 17.17
C GLY A 56 4.31 42.39 15.66
N ASP A 57 4.15 43.46 14.88
CA ASP A 57 4.15 43.40 13.41
C ASP A 57 5.57 43.13 12.86
N LEU A 58 5.68 42.47 11.71
CA LEU A 58 6.94 42.22 11.02
C LEU A 58 6.93 42.93 9.66
N LYS A 59 7.91 43.79 9.41
CA LYS A 59 8.13 44.44 8.11
C LYS A 59 9.43 43.96 7.48
N LEU A 60 9.34 43.50 6.23
CA LEU A 60 10.47 42.98 5.44
C LEU A 60 10.62 43.80 4.15
N THR A 61 11.83 44.27 3.86
CA THR A 61 12.12 45.01 2.61
C THR A 61 13.47 44.56 2.05
N ASN A 62 13.52 44.15 0.79
CA ASN A 62 14.75 43.63 0.17
C ASN A 62 15.42 42.55 1.04
N SER A 63 14.64 41.62 1.57
CA SER A 63 15.06 40.68 2.62
C SER A 63 14.84 39.23 2.18
N SER A 64 15.32 38.27 2.96
CA SER A 64 14.97 36.85 2.76
C SER A 64 14.50 36.17 4.03
N VAL A 65 13.63 35.18 3.88
CA VAL A 65 13.18 34.28 4.95
C VAL A 65 13.37 32.85 4.47
N ILE A 66 14.30 32.13 5.06
CA ILE A 66 14.57 30.72 4.79
C ILE A 66 14.00 29.90 5.94
N ASN A 67 13.08 29.00 5.62
CA ASN A 67 12.54 28.04 6.58
C ASN A 67 12.95 26.63 6.16
N ASN A 68 14.00 26.12 6.80
CA ASN A 68 14.52 24.78 6.62
C ASN A 68 13.72 23.79 7.46
N GLY A 69 12.97 22.90 6.78
CA GLY A 69 12.29 21.79 7.41
C GLY A 69 11.14 22.26 8.31
N GLN A 70 10.35 23.23 7.84
CA GLN A 70 9.11 23.67 8.49
C GLN A 70 9.29 23.94 10.00
N ALA A 71 10.31 24.73 10.33
CA ALA A 71 10.47 25.33 11.64
C ALA A 71 9.22 26.16 11.97
N GLY A 72 8.81 26.16 13.24
CA GLY A 72 7.71 26.99 13.69
C GLY A 72 8.11 28.46 13.59
N PHE A 73 7.47 29.23 12.72
CA PHE A 73 7.66 30.68 12.61
C PHE A 73 6.32 31.40 12.71
N ASN A 74 6.09 32.08 13.84
CA ASN A 74 4.82 32.72 14.15
C ASN A 74 4.99 34.22 14.39
N VAL A 75 4.13 35.03 13.80
CA VAL A 75 4.07 36.48 13.99
C VAL A 75 2.75 36.85 14.65
N ASN A 76 2.80 37.25 15.91
CA ASN A 76 1.66 37.78 16.67
C ASN A 76 1.40 39.25 16.32
N GLY A 77 1.21 39.50 15.03
CA GLY A 77 0.99 40.80 14.40
C GLY A 77 0.77 40.62 12.90
N LYS A 78 0.76 41.71 12.14
CA LYS A 78 0.68 41.72 10.67
C LYS A 78 2.07 41.52 10.07
N VAL A 79 2.16 40.84 8.93
CA VAL A 79 3.39 40.75 8.13
C VAL A 79 3.26 41.62 6.88
N THR A 80 4.14 42.59 6.72
CA THR A 80 4.20 43.46 5.54
C THR A 80 5.54 43.23 4.82
N ALA A 81 5.52 42.86 3.55
CA ALA A 81 6.76 42.58 2.82
C ALA A 81 6.78 43.15 1.40
N ASN A 82 7.94 43.60 0.96
CA ASN A 82 8.24 43.90 -0.44
C ASN A 82 9.66 43.49 -0.82
N ASP A 83 9.85 43.11 -2.08
CA ASP A 83 11.12 42.63 -2.64
C ASP A 83 11.76 41.56 -1.74
N THR A 84 10.94 40.67 -1.19
CA THR A 84 11.38 39.69 -0.19
C THR A 84 11.26 38.27 -0.73
N GLU A 85 12.35 37.51 -0.65
CA GLU A 85 12.37 36.11 -1.03
C GLU A 85 12.02 35.20 0.16
N PHE A 86 11.06 34.30 -0.02
CA PHE A 86 10.69 33.31 0.97
C PHE A 86 11.07 31.92 0.46
N VAL A 87 12.04 31.30 1.13
CA VAL A 87 12.64 30.04 0.71
C VAL A 87 12.17 28.92 1.63
N ALA A 88 11.59 27.87 1.03
CA ALA A 88 11.35 26.60 1.69
C ALA A 88 12.55 25.69 1.48
N GLY A 89 13.30 25.43 2.55
CA GLY A 89 14.40 24.46 2.55
C GLY A 89 13.89 23.06 2.88
N VAL A 90 14.12 22.11 1.98
CA VAL A 90 13.50 20.79 2.05
C VAL A 90 14.56 19.70 2.07
N GLY A 91 14.73 19.05 3.22
CA GLY A 91 15.57 17.85 3.36
C GLY A 91 14.79 16.54 3.35
N ASP A 92 13.48 16.61 3.62
CA ASP A 92 12.58 15.45 3.67
C ASP A 92 11.23 15.80 3.04
N LEU A 93 10.91 15.10 1.96
CA LEU A 93 9.68 15.28 1.19
C LEU A 93 8.44 14.71 1.89
N ASN A 94 8.61 13.95 2.98
CA ASN A 94 7.48 13.48 3.79
C ASN A 94 6.83 14.60 4.61
N ARG A 95 7.43 15.78 4.66
CA ARG A 95 6.95 16.90 5.47
C ARG A 95 6.05 17.85 4.70
N VAL A 96 5.86 17.69 3.39
CA VAL A 96 4.99 18.60 2.61
C VAL A 96 3.55 18.48 3.10
N THR A 97 2.94 19.62 3.45
CA THR A 97 1.52 19.66 3.82
C THR A 97 0.65 19.72 2.57
N SER A 98 -0.65 19.45 2.70
CA SER A 98 -1.61 19.66 1.61
C SER A 98 -1.66 21.11 1.08
N ASN A 99 -1.14 22.07 1.84
CA ASN A 99 -1.11 23.49 1.50
C ASN A 99 0.25 23.94 0.92
N GLY A 100 1.25 23.05 0.84
CA GLY A 100 2.61 23.35 0.42
C GLY A 100 3.62 23.36 1.56
N PHE A 101 4.74 24.04 1.34
CA PHE A 101 5.82 24.17 2.30
C PHE A 101 5.59 25.38 3.19
N PHE A 102 5.34 25.11 4.47
CA PHE A 102 5.10 26.16 5.45
C PHE A 102 6.33 27.07 5.59
N ILE A 103 6.11 28.38 5.49
CA ILE A 103 7.12 29.40 5.76
C ILE A 103 6.86 30.06 7.11
N MET A 104 5.64 30.58 7.32
CA MET A 104 5.28 31.27 8.55
C MET A 104 3.77 31.42 8.72
N SER A 105 3.35 31.73 9.95
CA SER A 105 1.97 32.09 10.29
C SER A 105 1.89 33.47 10.94
N THR A 106 0.70 34.08 10.87
CA THR A 106 0.40 35.40 11.41
C THR A 106 -0.94 35.42 12.15
N THR A 107 -1.14 36.36 13.07
CA THR A 107 -2.46 36.58 13.70
C THR A 107 -3.30 37.65 13.00
N LYS A 108 -2.68 38.55 12.22
CA LYS A 108 -3.38 39.69 11.56
C LYS A 108 -3.26 39.70 10.03
N GLY A 109 -2.71 38.65 9.44
CA GLY A 109 -2.63 38.49 7.98
C GLY A 109 -1.36 39.08 7.35
N PHE A 110 -1.29 38.97 6.04
CA PHE A 110 -0.19 39.39 5.19
C PHE A 110 -0.60 40.59 4.33
N GLU A 111 0.30 41.56 4.15
CA GLU A 111 0.06 42.81 3.41
C GLU A 111 1.21 43.12 2.46
N ASN A 112 0.87 43.55 1.24
CA ASN A 112 1.86 43.97 0.26
C ASN A 112 2.53 45.27 0.73
N GLY A 113 3.86 45.27 0.80
CA GLY A 113 4.64 46.39 1.33
C GLY A 113 4.78 47.59 0.39
N ILE A 114 4.35 47.46 -0.87
CA ILE A 114 4.34 48.53 -1.88
C ILE A 114 2.93 49.14 -2.01
N ASP A 115 1.90 48.29 -2.11
CA ASP A 115 0.51 48.72 -2.31
C ASP A 115 -0.45 47.85 -1.49
N SER A 116 -1.01 48.41 -0.42
CA SER A 116 -1.88 47.68 0.52
C SER A 116 -3.19 47.19 -0.09
N ASP A 117 -3.62 47.74 -1.22
CA ASP A 117 -4.85 47.33 -1.91
C ASP A 117 -4.63 46.07 -2.76
N LYS A 118 -3.38 45.64 -2.93
CA LYS A 118 -3.00 44.44 -3.68
C LYS A 118 -2.66 43.27 -2.76
N SER A 119 -2.76 42.06 -3.31
CA SER A 119 -2.40 40.86 -2.56
C SER A 119 -0.90 40.84 -2.24
N PHE A 120 -0.55 40.22 -1.11
CA PHE A 120 0.84 40.01 -0.68
C PHE A 120 1.70 39.29 -1.73
N THR A 121 1.07 38.45 -2.55
CA THR A 121 1.71 37.62 -3.59
C THR A 121 1.59 38.25 -4.98
N ASP A 122 1.08 39.48 -5.10
CA ASP A 122 1.01 40.18 -6.37
C ASP A 122 2.43 40.46 -6.89
N VAL A 123 2.62 40.38 -8.22
CA VAL A 123 3.93 40.60 -8.84
C VAL A 123 4.54 41.96 -8.50
N SER A 124 3.70 42.98 -8.28
CA SER A 124 4.15 44.32 -7.90
C SER A 124 4.71 44.41 -6.49
N SER A 125 4.51 43.41 -5.63
CA SER A 125 5.16 43.34 -4.32
C SER A 125 6.66 43.04 -4.41
N GLY A 126 7.11 42.42 -5.51
CA GLY A 126 8.46 41.86 -5.62
C GLY A 126 8.71 40.63 -4.73
N ASN A 127 7.71 40.14 -3.99
CA ASN A 127 7.85 38.98 -3.13
C ASN A 127 7.86 37.69 -3.96
N THR A 128 8.82 36.81 -3.68
CA THR A 128 8.99 35.53 -4.40
C THR A 128 8.99 34.35 -3.45
N GLY A 129 8.58 33.19 -3.95
CA GLY A 129 8.70 31.92 -3.26
C GLY A 129 9.73 31.06 -3.98
N ALA A 130 10.62 30.41 -3.24
CA ALA A 130 11.62 29.50 -3.78
C ALA A 130 11.66 28.17 -3.01
N LEU A 131 12.04 27.11 -3.70
CA LEU A 131 12.30 25.79 -3.12
C LEU A 131 13.75 25.42 -3.30
N VAL A 132 14.43 25.17 -2.17
CA VAL A 132 15.76 24.59 -2.17
C VAL A 132 15.66 23.17 -1.65
N PHE A 133 16.00 22.20 -2.50
CA PHE A 133 15.99 20.80 -2.13
C PHE A 133 17.39 20.35 -1.73
N HIS A 134 17.55 20.07 -0.44
CA HIS A 134 18.77 19.48 0.11
C HIS A 134 18.65 17.96 0.05
N ASN A 135 18.87 17.39 -1.13
CA ASN A 135 18.87 15.93 -1.27
C ASN A 135 20.16 15.35 -0.67
N SER A 136 20.10 14.94 0.58
CA SER A 136 21.18 14.12 1.12
C SER A 136 21.20 12.79 0.38
N LEU A 137 22.23 12.56 -0.42
CA LEU A 137 22.36 11.33 -1.20
C LEU A 137 22.41 10.11 -0.28
N VAL A 138 22.93 10.29 0.93
CA VAL A 138 23.11 9.27 1.97
C VAL A 138 23.08 9.89 3.37
N ASN A 139 22.53 9.16 4.34
CA ASN A 139 22.60 9.57 5.75
C ASN A 139 23.94 9.15 6.34
N ILE A 140 24.81 10.12 6.60
CA ILE A 140 26.06 9.91 7.34
C ILE A 140 25.74 9.73 8.83
N SER A 141 26.60 9.10 9.63
CA SER A 141 26.47 9.04 11.09
C SER A 141 27.28 10.17 11.77
N SER A 142 26.97 10.49 13.03
CA SER A 142 27.79 11.44 13.80
C SER A 142 29.22 10.93 14.02
N ASN A 143 29.39 9.61 14.14
CA ASN A 143 30.71 8.98 14.29
C ASN A 143 31.59 9.27 13.09
N LEU A 144 31.08 9.22 11.85
CA LEU A 144 31.87 9.48 10.64
C LEU A 144 32.35 10.93 10.53
N LEU A 145 31.73 11.86 11.26
CA LEU A 145 32.10 13.27 11.30
C LEU A 145 33.08 13.61 12.43
N ASP A 146 33.19 12.77 13.45
CA ASP A 146 34.04 13.02 14.60
C ASP A 146 35.51 12.71 14.29
N SER A 147 36.34 13.75 14.23
CA SER A 147 37.79 13.65 14.03
C SER A 147 38.54 13.09 15.25
N LYS A 148 37.91 13.03 16.42
CA LYS A 148 38.46 12.39 17.62
C LYS A 148 38.15 10.89 17.66
N TYR A 149 37.07 10.46 17.02
CA TYR A 149 36.70 9.06 16.90
C TYR A 149 37.59 8.32 15.91
N ALA A 150 37.99 7.09 16.25
CA ALA A 150 38.87 6.23 15.43
C ALA A 150 40.17 6.93 15.01
N GLY A 151 40.71 7.81 15.86
CA GLY A 151 41.92 8.60 15.57
C GLY A 151 41.81 9.55 14.38
N GLY A 152 40.60 9.86 13.91
CA GLY A 152 40.35 10.73 12.76
C GLY A 152 40.52 10.07 11.39
N PHE A 153 40.93 8.80 11.33
CA PHE A 153 41.13 8.10 10.06
C PHE A 153 39.82 7.88 9.31
N GLY A 154 39.80 8.28 8.03
CA GLY A 154 38.59 8.23 7.21
C GLY A 154 37.45 9.07 7.79
N ALA A 155 37.73 10.14 8.55
CA ALA A 155 36.69 11.09 8.95
C ALA A 155 36.21 11.89 7.72
N ILE A 156 34.90 12.11 7.64
CA ILE A 156 34.29 12.98 6.65
C ILE A 156 34.47 14.42 7.10
N THR A 157 35.04 15.23 6.24
CA THR A 157 35.32 16.65 6.50
C THR A 157 34.23 17.55 5.92
N GLU A 158 34.23 18.82 6.31
CA GLU A 158 33.26 19.79 5.79
C GLU A 158 33.29 19.91 4.27
N THR A 159 34.48 19.80 3.66
CA THR A 159 34.70 19.83 2.22
C THR A 159 33.98 18.68 1.49
N ASN A 160 33.73 17.55 2.16
CA ASN A 160 33.03 16.41 1.57
C ASN A 160 31.51 16.63 1.51
N PHE A 161 30.93 17.51 2.34
CA PHE A 161 29.48 17.67 2.43
C PHE A 161 28.85 18.18 1.15
N ALA A 162 29.50 19.08 0.42
CA ALA A 162 29.02 19.56 -0.87
C ALA A 162 28.86 18.42 -1.90
N THR A 163 29.59 17.31 -1.74
CA THR A 163 29.43 16.11 -2.58
C THR A 163 28.37 15.14 -2.04
N ILE A 164 28.20 15.07 -0.72
CA ILE A 164 27.25 14.16 -0.05
C ILE A 164 25.81 14.67 -0.13
N ALA A 165 25.61 15.98 -0.08
CA ALA A 165 24.32 16.63 -0.23
C ALA A 165 24.47 17.84 -1.15
N PRO A 166 24.63 17.61 -2.47
CA PRO A 166 24.74 18.70 -3.43
C PRO A 166 23.44 19.50 -3.47
N GLU A 167 23.56 20.82 -3.51
CA GLU A 167 22.43 21.70 -3.77
C GLU A 167 21.93 21.47 -5.21
N ARG A 168 20.60 21.48 -5.36
CA ARG A 168 19.94 21.26 -6.65
C ARG A 168 19.08 22.44 -7.02
N ASP A 169 19.40 23.02 -8.17
CA ASP A 169 18.47 23.91 -8.84
C ASP A 169 17.34 23.07 -9.47
N LEU A 170 16.13 23.28 -8.96
CA LEU A 170 14.92 22.62 -9.43
C LEU A 170 14.10 23.49 -10.38
N SER A 171 14.60 24.66 -10.77
CA SER A 171 13.90 25.61 -11.66
C SER A 171 13.56 25.05 -13.04
N ALA A 172 14.25 24.00 -13.48
CA ALA A 172 13.95 23.26 -14.72
C ALA A 172 12.80 22.26 -14.55
N LEU A 173 12.49 21.87 -13.31
CA LEU A 173 11.45 20.89 -12.98
C LEU A 173 10.20 21.54 -12.37
N TYR A 174 10.34 22.61 -11.59
CA TYR A 174 9.27 23.23 -10.84
C TYR A 174 9.22 24.74 -11.07
N ASP A 175 8.01 25.25 -11.26
CA ASP A 175 7.70 26.67 -11.13
C ASP A 175 7.13 26.90 -9.73
N THR A 176 7.77 27.76 -8.95
CA THR A 176 7.42 27.98 -7.53
C THR A 176 6.77 29.35 -7.34
N ARG A 177 5.89 29.43 -6.35
CA ARG A 177 5.17 30.67 -5.99
C ARG A 177 4.77 30.66 -4.53
N LEU A 178 4.38 31.84 -4.06
CA LEU A 178 3.75 32.00 -2.75
C LEU A 178 2.25 31.72 -2.82
N ASP A 179 1.72 31.09 -1.79
CA ASP A 179 0.28 30.91 -1.58
C ASP A 179 -0.06 31.16 -0.11
N ILE A 180 -1.21 31.78 0.12
CA ILE A 180 -1.71 32.09 1.46
C ILE A 180 -2.95 31.22 1.71
N LYS A 181 -2.89 30.38 2.75
CA LYS A 181 -4.03 29.59 3.22
C LYS A 181 -4.37 30.00 4.64
N GLY A 182 -5.50 30.69 4.77
CA GLY A 182 -5.89 31.35 6.02
C GLY A 182 -4.83 32.36 6.43
N ASN A 183 -4.23 32.12 7.59
CA ASN A 183 -3.24 32.99 8.21
C ASN A 183 -1.79 32.48 8.07
N SER A 184 -1.55 31.57 7.13
CA SER A 184 -0.24 30.95 6.91
C SER A 184 0.22 31.15 5.48
N LEU A 185 1.52 31.44 5.33
CA LEU A 185 2.21 31.58 4.06
C LEU A 185 2.94 30.28 3.72
N TYR A 186 2.78 29.85 2.49
CA TYR A 186 3.39 28.64 1.95
C TYR A 186 4.15 28.95 0.66
N VAL A 187 5.22 28.21 0.42
CA VAL A 187 5.75 28.02 -0.93
C VAL A 187 5.07 26.80 -1.54
N VAL A 188 4.46 26.98 -2.70
CA VAL A 188 3.89 25.91 -3.52
C VAL A 188 4.65 25.82 -4.83
N GLY A 189 4.58 24.65 -5.48
CA GLY A 189 5.19 24.44 -6.79
C GLY A 189 4.28 23.62 -7.70
N ASP A 190 4.33 23.92 -8.99
CA ASP A 190 3.80 23.05 -10.03
C ASP A 190 4.98 22.54 -10.87
N LEU A 191 4.84 21.36 -11.47
CA LEU A 191 5.84 20.94 -12.45
C LEU A 191 5.84 21.94 -13.60
N LYS A 192 7.04 22.28 -14.06
CA LYS A 192 7.24 23.29 -15.08
C LYS A 192 6.46 22.96 -16.35
N GLY A 193 5.61 23.90 -16.78
CA GLY A 193 4.70 23.70 -17.92
C GLY A 193 3.41 22.94 -17.60
N PHE A 194 3.12 22.66 -16.33
CA PHE A 194 1.90 21.99 -15.86
C PHE A 194 1.18 22.76 -14.75
N ASP A 195 1.39 24.08 -14.68
CA ASP A 195 0.52 24.94 -13.92
C ASP A 195 -0.88 25.03 -14.56
N ALA A 196 -1.86 25.47 -13.78
CA ALA A 196 -3.26 25.50 -14.20
C ALA A 196 -3.53 26.40 -15.43
N ASN A 197 -2.73 27.45 -15.67
CA ASN A 197 -2.91 28.32 -16.82
C ASN A 197 -2.30 27.70 -18.09
N THR A 198 -1.14 27.06 -17.97
CA THR A 198 -0.53 26.34 -19.10
C THR A 198 -1.41 25.17 -19.54
N ILE A 199 -1.92 24.37 -18.61
CA ILE A 199 -2.80 23.24 -18.91
C ILE A 199 -4.08 23.68 -19.65
N LYS A 200 -4.66 24.83 -19.31
CA LYS A 200 -5.85 25.38 -20.01
C LYS A 200 -5.61 25.62 -21.50
N ASN A 201 -4.36 25.81 -21.91
CA ASN A 201 -3.98 26.06 -23.29
C ASN A 201 -3.75 24.77 -24.10
N PHE A 202 -3.69 23.60 -23.46
CA PHE A 202 -3.60 22.33 -24.18
C PHE A 202 -4.96 21.99 -24.80
N LYS A 203 -5.05 22.07 -26.14
CA LYS A 203 -6.29 21.85 -26.90
C LYS A 203 -6.28 20.52 -27.66
N THR A 204 -5.11 19.97 -27.92
CA THR A 204 -4.93 18.77 -28.73
C THR A 204 -4.18 17.68 -27.97
N ALA A 205 -4.32 16.42 -28.39
CA ALA A 205 -3.53 15.32 -27.84
C ALA A 205 -2.02 15.53 -28.03
N LYS A 206 -1.63 16.25 -29.09
CA LYS A 206 -0.23 16.59 -29.39
C LYS A 206 0.37 17.54 -28.35
N ASP A 207 -0.41 18.52 -27.87
CA ASP A 207 0.05 19.47 -26.84
C ASP A 207 0.44 18.71 -25.55
N TRP A 208 -0.38 17.73 -25.17
CA TRP A 208 -0.10 16.85 -24.04
C TRP A 208 1.13 15.97 -24.27
N GLU A 209 1.25 15.36 -25.45
CA GLU A 209 2.39 14.51 -25.81
C GLU A 209 3.71 15.28 -25.76
N ASP A 210 3.75 16.48 -26.35
CA ASP A 210 4.95 17.32 -26.40
C ASP A 210 5.34 17.82 -24.99
N ALA A 211 4.35 18.18 -24.16
CA ALA A 211 4.57 18.56 -22.76
C ALA A 211 5.12 17.38 -21.93
N PHE A 212 4.52 16.19 -22.03
CA PHE A 212 5.00 15.01 -21.30
C PHE A 212 6.37 14.53 -21.77
N LYS A 213 6.67 14.65 -23.07
CA LYS A 213 8.01 14.37 -23.61
C LYS A 213 9.06 15.31 -23.03
N THR A 214 8.74 16.60 -22.96
CA THR A 214 9.62 17.62 -22.36
C THR A 214 9.87 17.32 -20.87
N LEU A 215 8.80 17.01 -20.13
CA LEU A 215 8.89 16.62 -18.73
C LEU A 215 9.71 15.35 -18.53
N SER A 216 9.51 14.34 -19.40
CA SER A 216 10.25 13.09 -19.36
C SER A 216 11.76 13.32 -19.55
N ASN A 217 12.14 14.20 -20.47
CA ASN A 217 13.55 14.54 -20.70
C ASN A 217 14.17 15.28 -19.52
N ASN A 218 13.44 16.25 -18.94
CA ASN A 218 13.92 17.00 -17.77
C ASN A 218 14.11 16.06 -16.57
N ILE A 219 13.17 15.13 -16.34
CA ILE A 219 13.27 14.16 -15.24
C ILE A 219 14.40 13.15 -15.48
N GLN A 220 14.58 12.65 -16.71
CA GLN A 220 15.72 11.76 -17.04
C GLN A 220 17.07 12.45 -16.84
N THR A 221 17.18 13.73 -17.18
CA THR A 221 18.37 14.54 -16.90
C THR A 221 18.66 14.59 -15.40
N GLN A 222 17.62 14.73 -14.58
CA GLN A 222 17.73 14.78 -13.12
C GLN A 222 18.07 13.40 -12.51
N PHE A 223 17.53 12.30 -13.04
CA PHE A 223 17.97 10.96 -12.66
C PHE A 223 19.45 10.72 -12.97
N THR A 224 19.89 11.13 -14.17
CA THR A 224 21.29 11.00 -14.61
C THR A 224 22.23 11.81 -13.73
N THR A 225 21.83 13.03 -13.37
CA THR A 225 22.61 13.91 -12.50
C THR A 225 22.71 13.33 -11.08
N GLN A 226 21.60 12.83 -10.52
CA GLN A 226 21.60 12.14 -9.21
C GLN A 226 22.50 10.90 -9.21
N LYS A 227 22.42 10.08 -10.28
CA LYS A 227 23.29 8.91 -10.45
C LYS A 227 24.76 9.33 -10.45
N THR A 228 25.09 10.37 -11.21
CA THR A 228 26.45 10.89 -11.32
C THR A 228 27.00 11.34 -9.96
N ASP A 229 26.18 11.97 -9.12
CA ASP A 229 26.64 12.40 -7.80
C ASP A 229 26.77 11.24 -6.80
N LEU A 230 25.89 10.23 -6.87
CA LEU A 230 26.08 8.98 -6.12
C LEU A 230 27.39 8.27 -6.53
N GLU A 231 27.71 8.26 -7.83
CA GLU A 231 28.96 7.68 -8.34
C GLU A 231 30.23 8.42 -7.87
N LYS A 232 30.13 9.70 -7.49
CA LYS A 232 31.24 10.42 -6.84
C LYS A 232 31.50 9.92 -5.41
N LEU A 233 30.45 9.47 -4.72
CA LEU A 233 30.57 8.90 -3.38
C LEU A 233 31.09 7.46 -3.44
N TYR A 234 30.53 6.65 -4.34
CA TYR A 234 30.99 5.30 -4.62
C TYR A 234 30.54 4.83 -6.00
N LYS A 235 31.46 4.25 -6.77
CA LYS A 235 31.19 3.57 -8.04
C LYS A 235 31.90 2.22 -8.09
N TYR A 236 31.19 1.22 -8.58
CA TYR A 236 31.77 -0.04 -9.01
C TYR A 236 31.58 -0.20 -10.51
N ASP A 237 32.68 -0.24 -11.26
CA ASP A 237 32.66 -0.54 -12.68
C ASP A 237 32.80 -2.05 -12.89
N SER A 238 31.68 -2.70 -13.23
CA SER A 238 31.64 -4.13 -13.50
C SER A 238 32.55 -4.59 -14.63
N SER A 239 32.89 -3.69 -15.58
CA SER A 239 33.72 -4.02 -16.74
C SER A 239 35.19 -4.13 -16.37
N SER A 240 35.68 -3.17 -15.59
CA SER A 240 37.07 -3.13 -15.10
C SER A 240 37.26 -3.80 -13.75
N LYS A 241 36.17 -4.18 -13.06
CA LYS A 241 36.14 -4.62 -11.66
C LYS A 241 36.81 -3.63 -10.70
N ALA A 242 36.74 -2.34 -11.03
CA ALA A 242 37.35 -1.27 -10.27
C ALA A 242 36.33 -0.55 -9.38
N GLU A 243 36.77 -0.16 -8.18
CA GLU A 243 36.02 0.69 -7.27
C GLU A 243 36.62 2.10 -7.21
N SER A 244 35.78 3.13 -7.16
CA SER A 244 36.20 4.53 -7.00
C SER A 244 35.21 5.33 -6.15
N GLY A 245 35.61 6.52 -5.69
CA GLY A 245 34.77 7.46 -4.94
C GLY A 245 35.25 7.69 -3.50
N ILE A 246 34.74 8.76 -2.89
CA ILE A 246 35.18 9.25 -1.56
C ILE A 246 35.02 8.17 -0.48
N PHE A 247 33.91 7.42 -0.49
CA PHE A 247 33.67 6.41 0.54
C PHE A 247 34.55 5.19 0.37
N LYS A 248 34.90 4.83 -0.87
CA LYS A 248 35.90 3.80 -1.14
C LYS A 248 37.24 4.25 -0.53
N ASP A 249 37.69 5.48 -0.79
CA ASP A 249 39.01 5.94 -0.34
C ASP A 249 39.09 6.06 1.18
N ASN A 250 38.01 6.51 1.82
CA ASN A 250 37.91 6.55 3.29
C ASN A 250 37.85 5.14 3.89
N ARG A 251 37.08 4.21 3.30
CA ARG A 251 37.03 2.81 3.72
C ARG A 251 38.40 2.16 3.64
N ASP A 252 39.13 2.38 2.54
CA ASP A 252 40.47 1.83 2.33
C ASP A 252 41.48 2.43 3.32
N THR A 253 41.37 3.73 3.62
CA THR A 253 42.17 4.39 4.67
C THR A 253 41.94 3.74 6.04
N VAL A 254 40.68 3.50 6.41
CA VAL A 254 40.32 2.83 7.67
C VAL A 254 40.82 1.38 7.69
N LYS A 255 40.63 0.64 6.59
CA LYS A 255 41.07 -0.76 6.45
C LYS A 255 42.60 -0.88 6.59
N ASN A 256 43.36 -0.05 5.87
CA ASN A 256 44.82 -0.03 5.97
C ASN A 256 45.27 0.27 7.41
N LYS A 257 44.55 1.17 8.11
CA LYS A 257 44.87 1.45 9.51
C LYS A 257 44.56 0.28 10.43
N ILE A 258 43.46 -0.44 10.23
CA ILE A 258 43.16 -1.67 10.97
C ILE A 258 44.28 -2.70 10.78
N ASP A 259 44.78 -2.84 9.55
CA ASP A 259 45.89 -3.76 9.24
C ASP A 259 47.18 -3.34 9.98
N GLU A 260 47.48 -2.04 10.06
CA GLU A 260 48.60 -1.52 10.87
C GLU A 260 48.45 -1.81 12.37
N TYR A 261 47.24 -1.78 12.92
CA TYR A 261 46.99 -2.14 14.33
C TYR A 261 47.16 -3.63 14.59
N ASN A 262 46.71 -4.47 13.65
CA ASN A 262 46.63 -5.93 13.80
C ASN A 262 47.85 -6.70 13.31
N LYS A 263 48.82 -6.05 12.64
CA LYS A 263 49.98 -6.73 12.05
C LYS A 263 50.73 -7.58 13.09
N GLU A 264 50.98 -8.85 12.74
CA GLU A 264 51.64 -9.78 13.65
C GLU A 264 53.01 -9.24 14.10
N LYS A 265 53.26 -9.24 15.42
CA LYS A 265 54.49 -8.82 16.11
C LYS A 265 54.92 -7.35 15.93
N THR A 266 54.43 -6.67 14.91
CA THR A 266 54.88 -5.33 14.50
C THR A 266 53.74 -4.31 14.45
N GLY A 267 52.50 -4.74 14.65
CA GLY A 267 51.35 -3.87 14.73
C GLY A 267 51.27 -3.14 16.07
N ILE A 268 50.49 -2.05 16.10
CA ILE A 268 50.37 -1.17 17.26
C ILE A 268 49.94 -1.94 18.52
N ILE A 269 48.98 -2.86 18.39
CA ILE A 269 48.51 -3.67 19.52
C ILE A 269 49.63 -4.59 20.05
N ALA A 270 50.37 -5.24 19.15
CA ALA A 270 51.46 -6.13 19.53
C ALA A 270 52.60 -5.37 20.23
N ILE A 271 52.96 -4.18 19.72
CA ILE A 271 53.98 -3.31 20.31
C ILE A 271 53.54 -2.81 21.69
N SER A 272 52.30 -2.33 21.83
CA SER A 272 51.79 -1.86 23.12
C SER A 272 51.66 -2.99 24.14
N GLN A 273 51.28 -4.20 23.72
CA GLN A 273 51.28 -5.37 24.60
C GLN A 273 52.70 -5.75 25.05
N ALA A 274 53.68 -5.77 24.14
CA ALA A 274 55.07 -6.05 24.49
C ALA A 274 55.65 -5.01 25.47
N ASN A 275 55.24 -3.74 25.36
CA ASN A 275 55.59 -2.70 26.31
C ASN A 275 54.96 -2.93 27.69
N VAL A 276 53.67 -3.33 27.75
CA VAL A 276 53.00 -3.72 29.00
C VAL A 276 53.75 -4.88 29.68
N ASP A 277 54.12 -5.91 28.91
CA ASP A 277 54.82 -7.08 29.43
C ASP A 277 56.23 -6.71 29.95
N SER A 278 56.92 -5.82 29.24
CA SER A 278 58.24 -5.30 29.65
C SER A 278 58.14 -4.46 30.93
N MET A 279 57.17 -3.56 31.03
CA MET A 279 56.95 -2.74 32.23
C MET A 279 56.47 -3.56 33.43
N LYS A 280 55.70 -4.63 33.18
CA LYS A 280 55.29 -5.59 34.22
C LYS A 280 56.51 -6.30 34.81
N THR A 281 57.42 -6.76 33.95
CA THR A 281 58.68 -7.39 34.36
C THR A 281 59.51 -6.45 35.23
N ALA A 282 59.65 -5.18 34.82
CA ALA A 282 60.37 -4.16 35.60
C ALA A 282 59.71 -3.88 36.97
N LEU A 283 58.37 -3.85 37.04
CA LEU A 283 57.63 -3.71 38.28
C LEU A 283 57.83 -4.91 39.21
N ASP A 284 57.81 -6.13 38.68
CA ASP A 284 58.04 -7.36 39.45
C ASP A 284 59.48 -7.41 40.01
N GLU A 285 60.47 -6.94 39.25
CA GLU A 285 61.85 -6.79 39.73
C GLU A 285 62.00 -5.73 40.84
N ALA A 286 61.35 -4.57 40.68
CA ALA A 286 61.35 -3.52 41.71
C ALA A 286 60.70 -4.02 43.01
N ASN A 287 59.59 -4.78 42.91
CA ASN A 287 58.92 -5.40 44.05
C ASN A 287 59.83 -6.40 44.78
N LYS A 288 60.62 -7.21 44.04
CA LYS A 288 61.60 -8.14 44.65
C LYS A 288 62.72 -7.43 45.40
N LYS A 289 63.16 -6.25 44.95
CA LYS A 289 64.23 -5.47 45.58
C LYS A 289 63.78 -4.71 46.83
N GLY A 290 62.47 -4.49 47.01
CA GLY A 290 61.90 -3.83 48.19
C GLY A 290 62.11 -2.31 48.27
N ASP A 291 62.56 -1.66 47.18
CA ASP A 291 62.74 -0.21 47.11
C ASP A 291 61.40 0.50 46.85
N GLN A 292 60.90 1.25 47.85
CA GLN A 292 59.59 1.90 47.78
C GLN A 292 59.50 2.96 46.66
N GLU A 293 60.57 3.72 46.40
CA GLU A 293 60.55 4.77 45.37
C GLU A 293 60.66 4.16 43.96
N GLY A 294 61.49 3.13 43.80
CA GLY A 294 61.58 2.33 42.56
C GLY A 294 60.27 1.63 42.19
N ILE A 295 59.57 1.07 43.18
CA ILE A 295 58.25 0.44 42.99
C ILE A 295 57.21 1.47 42.51
N LYS A 296 57.20 2.68 43.10
CA LYS A 296 56.26 3.74 42.71
C LYS A 296 56.45 4.13 41.24
N LYS A 297 57.68 4.41 40.81
CA LYS A 297 58.00 4.78 39.42
C LYS A 297 57.69 3.66 38.43
N ALA A 298 58.05 2.41 38.76
CA ALA A 298 57.75 1.26 37.90
C ALA A 298 56.23 1.02 37.77
N ARG A 299 55.46 1.28 38.84
CA ARG A 299 54.00 1.17 38.84
C ARG A 299 53.35 2.25 37.97
N GLU A 300 53.83 3.49 38.05
CA GLU A 300 53.35 4.59 37.19
C GLU A 300 53.61 4.28 35.70
N ALA A 301 54.80 3.76 35.36
CA ALA A 301 55.14 3.35 34.00
C ALA A 301 54.28 2.17 33.49
N TYR A 302 54.05 1.16 34.34
CA TYR A 302 53.15 0.05 34.02
C TYR A 302 51.71 0.53 33.78
N ASN A 303 51.18 1.37 34.67
CA ASN A 303 49.83 1.93 34.52
C ASN A 303 49.70 2.77 33.25
N ALA A 304 50.72 3.56 32.90
CA ALA A 304 50.74 4.32 31.65
C ALA A 304 50.77 3.40 30.41
N ALA A 305 51.54 2.30 30.45
CA ALA A 305 51.58 1.32 29.37
C ALA A 305 50.24 0.59 29.20
N VAL A 306 49.59 0.19 30.31
CA VAL A 306 48.26 -0.44 30.29
C VAL A 306 47.23 0.51 29.71
N LYS A 307 47.20 1.76 30.19
CA LYS A 307 46.28 2.79 29.67
C LYS A 307 46.46 2.98 28.16
N LYS A 308 47.72 3.06 27.69
CA LYS A 308 47.99 3.19 26.25
C LYS A 308 47.50 1.98 25.45
N LEU A 309 47.68 0.75 25.95
CA LEU A 309 47.14 -0.44 25.30
C LEU A 309 45.61 -0.43 25.24
N GLU A 310 44.94 0.02 26.31
CA GLU A 310 43.48 0.19 26.33
C GLU A 310 43.01 1.24 25.32
N ASP A 311 43.69 2.39 25.24
CA ASP A 311 43.41 3.44 24.25
C ASP A 311 43.63 2.95 22.81
N ASP A 312 44.69 2.17 22.55
CA ASP A 312 44.97 1.56 21.25
C ASP A 312 43.89 0.52 20.87
N LYS A 313 43.47 -0.34 21.81
CA LYS A 313 42.38 -1.31 21.61
C LYS A 313 41.04 -0.62 21.35
N LYS A 314 40.76 0.47 22.08
CA LYS A 314 39.58 1.30 21.87
C LYS A 314 39.58 1.87 20.46
N THR A 315 40.68 2.48 20.04
CA THR A 315 40.83 3.04 18.69
C THR A 315 40.62 1.97 17.60
N LEU A 316 41.16 0.76 17.79
CA LEU A 316 40.92 -0.37 16.88
C LEU A 316 39.43 -0.76 16.81
N SER A 317 38.73 -0.82 17.94
CA SER A 317 37.29 -1.09 17.96
C SER A 317 36.51 -0.01 17.20
N GLU A 318 36.87 1.25 17.39
CA GLU A 318 36.23 2.38 16.71
C GLU A 318 36.49 2.36 15.19
N LEU A 319 37.71 2.00 14.76
CA LEU A 319 38.05 1.77 13.35
C LEU A 319 37.21 0.65 12.72
N ASN A 320 37.03 -0.48 13.43
CA ASN A 320 36.19 -1.58 12.94
C ASN A 320 34.73 -1.16 12.76
N ASN A 321 34.18 -0.40 13.72
CA ASN A 321 32.85 0.17 13.59
C ASN A 321 32.76 1.12 12.38
N ARG A 322 33.75 2.01 12.21
CA ARG A 322 33.80 2.94 11.07
C ARG A 322 33.89 2.20 9.73
N LEU A 323 34.62 1.09 9.66
CA LEU A 323 34.67 0.23 8.48
C LEU A 323 33.29 -0.37 8.16
N ALA A 324 32.57 -0.86 9.18
CA ALA A 324 31.22 -1.38 9.00
C ALA A 324 30.24 -0.31 8.50
N GLU A 325 30.32 0.90 9.04
CA GLU A 325 29.49 2.04 8.60
C GLU A 325 29.76 2.39 7.13
N TYR A 326 31.02 2.44 6.69
CA TYR A 326 31.35 2.66 5.27
C TYR A 326 30.82 1.56 4.36
N ASN A 327 30.87 0.29 4.79
CA ASN A 327 30.32 -0.81 4.00
C ASN A 327 28.79 -0.69 3.83
N VAL A 328 28.07 -0.27 4.87
CA VAL A 328 26.62 -0.01 4.79
C VAL A 328 26.31 1.14 3.84
N LEU A 329 27.06 2.25 3.92
CA LEU A 329 26.88 3.40 3.01
C LEU A 329 27.14 3.03 1.55
N ILE A 330 28.18 2.24 1.29
CA ILE A 330 28.51 1.75 -0.05
C ILE A 330 27.38 0.89 -0.61
N GLU A 331 26.81 0.00 0.21
CA GLU A 331 25.69 -0.85 -0.20
C GLU A 331 24.40 -0.04 -0.47
N ASP A 332 24.12 0.98 0.35
CA ASP A 332 23.02 1.93 0.09
C ASP A 332 23.20 2.66 -1.26
N ILE A 333 24.41 3.14 -1.56
CA ILE A 333 24.73 3.78 -2.84
C ILE A 333 24.53 2.81 -4.01
N LYS A 334 25.01 1.56 -3.91
CA LYS A 334 24.80 0.56 -4.96
C LYS A 334 23.32 0.35 -5.25
N ASN A 335 22.50 0.22 -4.21
CA ASN A 335 21.06 0.03 -4.34
C ASN A 335 20.37 1.24 -4.98
N LYS A 336 20.72 2.46 -4.55
CA LYS A 336 20.19 3.71 -5.12
C LYS A 336 20.59 3.89 -6.59
N THR A 337 21.86 3.64 -6.92
CA THR A 337 22.36 3.69 -8.30
C THR A 337 21.66 2.67 -9.19
N ALA A 338 21.47 1.43 -8.72
CA ALA A 338 20.73 0.41 -9.45
C ALA A 338 19.25 0.78 -9.67
N ASN A 339 18.62 1.46 -8.70
CA ASN A 339 17.26 1.98 -8.86
C ASN A 339 17.19 3.07 -9.93
N LEU A 340 18.11 4.04 -9.88
CA LEU A 340 18.20 5.10 -10.90
C LEU A 340 18.47 4.53 -12.29
N ASP A 341 19.33 3.51 -12.39
CA ASP A 341 19.56 2.82 -13.66
C ASP A 341 18.29 2.20 -14.24
N LYS A 342 17.43 1.63 -13.40
CA LYS A 342 16.10 1.17 -13.85
C LYS A 342 15.26 2.35 -14.32
N LYS A 343 15.20 3.45 -13.56
CA LYS A 343 14.40 4.63 -13.94
C LYS A 343 14.87 5.30 -15.24
N ILE A 344 16.17 5.26 -15.52
CA ILE A 344 16.77 5.83 -16.73
C ILE A 344 16.49 4.93 -17.95
N ASN A 345 16.63 3.61 -17.79
CA ASN A 345 16.65 2.68 -18.93
C ASN A 345 15.33 1.93 -19.17
N ASP A 346 14.47 1.77 -18.17
CA ASP A 346 13.20 1.05 -18.29
C ASP A 346 12.10 1.98 -18.84
N LYS A 347 11.46 1.54 -19.92
CA LYS A 347 10.35 2.23 -20.58
C LYS A 347 9.12 2.41 -19.68
N ASN A 348 8.96 1.60 -18.63
CA ASN A 348 7.86 1.76 -17.66
C ASN A 348 7.86 3.13 -16.95
N PHE A 349 9.04 3.76 -16.82
CA PHE A 349 9.19 5.09 -16.22
C PHE A 349 9.06 6.24 -17.23
N ASN A 350 8.90 5.94 -18.51
CA ASN A 350 8.64 6.94 -19.55
C ASN A 350 7.25 7.55 -19.34
N ILE A 351 7.18 8.87 -19.18
CA ILE A 351 5.93 9.58 -18.83
C ILE A 351 4.90 9.55 -19.97
N ALA A 352 5.35 9.55 -21.22
CA ALA A 352 4.47 9.57 -22.38
C ALA A 352 3.82 8.20 -22.68
N ALA A 353 4.45 7.09 -22.28
CA ALA A 353 4.03 5.75 -22.72
C ALA A 353 4.05 4.68 -21.62
N GLY A 354 4.93 4.80 -20.63
CA GLY A 354 5.11 3.82 -19.57
C GLY A 354 4.01 3.88 -18.51
N GLN A 355 3.68 2.73 -17.92
CA GLN A 355 2.63 2.60 -16.92
C GLN A 355 2.86 3.50 -15.70
N LYS A 356 4.04 3.42 -15.07
CA LYS A 356 4.42 4.27 -13.93
C LYS A 356 4.49 5.74 -14.33
N GLY A 357 4.99 6.00 -15.54
CA GLY A 357 5.04 7.34 -16.12
C GLY A 357 3.66 7.99 -16.29
N LYS A 358 2.64 7.23 -16.71
CA LYS A 358 1.25 7.71 -16.84
C LYS A 358 0.60 7.98 -15.48
N ILE A 359 0.86 7.15 -14.47
CA ILE A 359 0.40 7.43 -13.09
C ILE A 359 1.04 8.74 -12.61
N PHE A 360 2.33 8.92 -12.84
CA PHE A 360 3.04 10.15 -12.51
C PHE A 360 2.47 11.37 -13.26
N ALA A 361 2.19 11.24 -14.56
CA ALA A 361 1.57 12.28 -15.38
C ALA A 361 0.20 12.72 -14.82
N SER A 362 -0.62 11.76 -14.39
CA SER A 362 -1.91 12.05 -13.75
C SER A 362 -1.73 12.78 -12.42
N LEU A 363 -0.79 12.33 -11.56
CA LEU A 363 -0.49 13.01 -10.30
C LEU A 363 0.04 14.43 -10.51
N ALA A 364 0.98 14.60 -11.44
CA ALA A 364 1.60 15.86 -11.82
C ALA A 364 0.61 16.94 -12.26
N THR A 365 -0.52 16.53 -12.83
CA THR A 365 -1.55 17.41 -13.39
C THR A 365 -2.79 17.51 -12.51
N SER A 366 -2.75 16.89 -11.33
CA SER A 366 -3.87 16.84 -10.40
C SER A 366 -3.97 18.09 -9.52
N SER A 367 -5.04 18.14 -8.71
CA SER A 367 -5.23 19.12 -7.65
C SER A 367 -5.26 18.48 -6.26
N VAL A 368 -4.74 17.24 -6.12
CA VAL A 368 -4.75 16.52 -4.84
C VAL A 368 -3.65 17.03 -3.91
N GLY A 369 -3.90 17.00 -2.60
CA GLY A 369 -2.95 17.53 -1.60
C GLY A 369 -1.59 16.83 -1.63
N GLY A 370 -1.52 15.56 -2.02
CA GLY A 370 -0.29 14.77 -2.13
C GLY A 370 0.54 15.01 -3.39
N LYS A 371 0.10 15.88 -4.32
CA LYS A 371 0.77 16.14 -5.61
C LYS A 371 2.27 16.40 -5.45
N LEU A 372 2.63 17.43 -4.69
CA LEU A 372 4.03 17.86 -4.51
C LEU A 372 4.91 16.75 -3.93
N ALA A 373 4.44 16.11 -2.85
CA ALA A 373 5.19 15.04 -2.18
C ALA A 373 5.39 13.84 -3.12
N GLY A 374 4.34 13.42 -3.84
CA GLY A 374 4.42 12.25 -4.72
C GLY A 374 5.21 12.51 -6.01
N THR A 375 5.16 13.72 -6.58
CA THR A 375 6.01 14.04 -7.73
C THR A 375 7.48 14.12 -7.34
N ALA A 376 7.77 14.68 -6.17
CA ALA A 376 9.14 14.74 -5.67
C ALA A 376 9.67 13.35 -5.27
N ASP A 377 8.87 12.49 -4.65
CA ASP A 377 9.22 11.08 -4.34
C ASP A 377 9.53 10.29 -5.62
N TYR A 378 8.78 10.49 -6.71
CA TYR A 378 9.09 9.85 -8.00
C TYR A 378 10.45 10.28 -8.56
N ILE A 379 10.77 11.58 -8.46
CA ILE A 379 11.98 12.16 -9.06
C ILE A 379 13.23 11.92 -8.20
N PHE A 380 13.12 12.00 -6.87
CA PHE A 380 14.27 12.05 -5.97
C PHE A 380 14.40 10.85 -5.02
N ALA A 381 13.37 10.01 -4.91
CA ALA A 381 13.35 8.87 -3.99
C ALA A 381 12.93 7.58 -4.73
N ASN A 382 12.12 6.73 -4.10
CA ASN A 382 11.80 5.40 -4.63
C ASN A 382 10.49 5.36 -5.46
N GLY A 383 9.77 6.48 -5.57
CA GLY A 383 8.47 6.52 -6.25
C GLY A 383 7.43 5.65 -5.53
N LYS A 384 7.48 5.62 -4.19
CA LYS A 384 6.55 4.87 -3.34
C LYS A 384 5.09 5.16 -3.71
N VAL A 385 4.72 6.43 -3.91
CA VAL A 385 3.33 6.80 -4.27
C VAL A 385 2.91 6.09 -5.56
N ILE A 386 3.74 6.18 -6.61
CA ILE A 386 3.45 5.60 -7.91
C ILE A 386 3.39 4.07 -7.84
N ASN A 387 4.31 3.45 -7.10
CA ASN A 387 4.34 2.00 -6.90
C ASN A 387 3.12 1.50 -6.10
N ASP A 388 2.70 2.24 -5.07
CA ASP A 388 1.56 1.89 -4.23
C ASP A 388 0.24 2.03 -5.02
N VAL A 389 0.12 3.08 -5.84
CA VAL A 389 -1.06 3.29 -6.71
C VAL A 389 -1.16 2.18 -7.74
N GLU A 390 -0.04 1.84 -8.39
CA GLU A 390 0.03 0.72 -9.34
C GLU A 390 -0.39 -0.60 -8.67
N ARG A 391 0.18 -0.92 -7.50
CA ARG A 391 -0.14 -2.16 -6.79
C ARG A 391 -1.61 -2.23 -6.35
N ALA A 392 -2.14 -1.14 -5.81
CA ALA A 392 -3.53 -1.09 -5.39
C ALA A 392 -4.50 -1.15 -6.59
N ALA A 393 -4.13 -0.52 -7.71
CA ALA A 393 -4.87 -0.65 -8.96
C ALA A 393 -4.83 -2.08 -9.52
N GLN A 394 -3.69 -2.77 -9.45
CA GLN A 394 -3.56 -4.18 -9.82
C GLN A 394 -4.45 -5.10 -8.96
N SER A 395 -4.63 -4.81 -7.68
CA SER A 395 -5.57 -5.55 -6.81
C SER A 395 -7.04 -5.36 -7.24
N ASN A 396 -7.37 -4.21 -7.83
CA ASN A 396 -8.74 -3.89 -8.27
C ASN A 396 -9.00 -4.25 -9.75
N ALA A 397 -7.95 -4.35 -10.57
CA ALA A 397 -8.06 -4.66 -11.99
C ALA A 397 -8.74 -6.01 -12.25
N GLY A 398 -9.62 -6.04 -13.26
CA GLY A 398 -10.45 -7.22 -13.57
C GLY A 398 -11.41 -7.65 -12.45
N ASN A 399 -11.70 -6.78 -11.47
CA ASN A 399 -12.58 -7.04 -10.32
C ASN A 399 -12.21 -8.26 -9.44
N SER A 400 -10.99 -8.79 -9.55
CA SER A 400 -10.62 -10.10 -8.99
C SER A 400 -10.70 -10.16 -7.45
N ALA A 401 -10.00 -9.28 -6.74
CA ALA A 401 -10.07 -9.20 -5.28
C ALA A 401 -11.47 -8.76 -4.80
N LEU A 402 -12.12 -7.86 -5.56
CA LEU A 402 -13.42 -7.30 -5.21
C LEU A 402 -14.54 -8.36 -5.27
N ASN A 403 -14.43 -9.38 -6.12
CA ASN A 403 -15.48 -10.40 -6.30
C ASN A 403 -15.42 -11.56 -5.28
N ALA A 404 -14.39 -11.63 -4.43
CA ALA A 404 -14.19 -12.73 -3.48
C ALA A 404 -15.39 -12.97 -2.52
N PRO A 405 -15.98 -11.95 -1.87
CA PRO A 405 -17.12 -12.16 -0.96
C PRO A 405 -18.34 -12.80 -1.62
N ILE A 406 -18.53 -12.51 -2.91
CA ILE A 406 -19.64 -13.01 -3.70
C ILE A 406 -19.49 -14.50 -3.92
N GLY A 407 -18.25 -14.96 -4.14
CA GLY A 407 -17.95 -16.40 -4.22
C GLY A 407 -18.43 -17.15 -2.98
N ALA A 408 -18.16 -16.62 -1.78
CA ALA A 408 -18.61 -17.23 -0.54
C ALA A 408 -20.13 -17.09 -0.30
N ILE A 409 -20.75 -15.96 -0.64
CA ILE A 409 -22.22 -15.80 -0.57
C ILE A 409 -22.92 -16.78 -1.52
N ASN A 410 -22.46 -16.89 -2.76
CA ASN A 410 -23.03 -17.80 -3.74
C ASN A 410 -22.90 -19.25 -3.31
N MET A 411 -21.74 -19.63 -2.79
CA MET A 411 -21.50 -20.97 -2.27
C MET A 411 -22.40 -21.27 -1.06
N SER A 412 -22.59 -20.30 -0.17
CA SER A 412 -23.56 -20.42 0.92
C SER A 412 -24.98 -20.66 0.39
N ASN A 413 -25.43 -19.87 -0.57
CA ASN A 413 -26.78 -20.02 -1.14
C ASN A 413 -26.90 -21.35 -1.90
N ASP A 414 -25.85 -21.81 -2.59
CA ASP A 414 -25.82 -23.14 -3.23
C ASP A 414 -26.02 -24.24 -2.20
N MET A 415 -25.32 -24.20 -1.06
CA MET A 415 -25.50 -25.19 -0.01
C MET A 415 -26.92 -25.16 0.59
N ALA A 416 -27.47 -23.97 0.82
CA ALA A 416 -28.83 -23.80 1.32
C ALA A 416 -29.87 -24.38 0.35
N ILE A 417 -29.73 -24.11 -0.95
CA ILE A 417 -30.62 -24.59 -2.01
C ILE A 417 -30.43 -26.10 -2.23
N SER A 418 -29.20 -26.60 -2.34
CA SER A 418 -28.90 -28.03 -2.51
C SER A 418 -29.55 -28.87 -1.42
N ASN A 419 -29.57 -28.40 -0.17
CA ASN A 419 -30.31 -29.07 0.89
C ASN A 419 -31.83 -29.22 0.56
N ARG A 420 -32.45 -28.19 -0.01
CA ARG A 420 -33.87 -28.25 -0.38
C ARG A 420 -34.13 -29.18 -1.53
N LEU A 421 -33.27 -29.10 -2.54
CA LEU A 421 -33.41 -29.89 -3.76
C LEU A 421 -33.09 -31.37 -3.53
N ALA A 422 -32.10 -31.70 -2.68
CA ALA A 422 -31.80 -33.08 -2.30
C ALA A 422 -32.99 -33.75 -1.59
N LYS A 423 -33.72 -33.02 -0.72
CA LYS A 423 -34.98 -33.54 -0.14
C LYS A 423 -36.07 -33.71 -1.19
N PHE A 424 -36.11 -32.87 -2.23
CA PHE A 424 -37.15 -32.97 -3.28
C PHE A 424 -37.01 -34.28 -4.06
N SER A 425 -35.77 -34.71 -4.24
CA SER A 425 -35.41 -35.99 -4.85
C SER A 425 -35.50 -37.20 -3.92
N ASN A 426 -36.13 -37.10 -2.74
CA ASN A 426 -36.22 -38.22 -1.81
C ASN A 426 -37.28 -39.24 -2.28
N PRO A 427 -36.93 -40.49 -2.60
CA PRO A 427 -37.89 -41.51 -3.05
C PRO A 427 -38.89 -41.93 -1.95
N TYR A 428 -38.66 -41.52 -0.70
CA TYR A 428 -39.47 -41.87 0.46
C TYR A 428 -40.46 -40.80 0.91
N SER A 429 -40.45 -39.60 0.31
CA SER A 429 -41.48 -38.61 0.59
C SER A 429 -42.82 -39.12 0.04
N THR A 430 -43.86 -39.02 0.85
CA THR A 430 -45.02 -39.92 0.81
C THR A 430 -45.76 -39.97 -0.51
N VAL A 431 -45.93 -41.19 -1.05
CA VAL A 431 -47.09 -41.59 -1.87
C VAL A 431 -48.36 -41.27 -1.07
N ASN A 432 -49.26 -40.47 -1.66
CA ASN A 432 -50.56 -40.19 -1.06
C ASN A 432 -51.42 -41.46 -1.13
N VAL A 433 -51.40 -42.29 -0.08
CA VAL A 433 -52.06 -43.62 -0.07
C VAL A 433 -53.57 -43.53 -0.31
N ALA A 434 -54.18 -42.34 -0.19
CA ALA A 434 -55.59 -42.10 -0.53
C ALA A 434 -55.89 -42.25 -2.04
N SER A 435 -54.92 -42.15 -2.94
CA SER A 435 -55.13 -42.36 -4.40
C SER A 435 -54.95 -43.82 -4.85
N LEU A 436 -54.59 -44.73 -3.94
CA LEU A 436 -54.30 -46.14 -4.24
C LEU A 436 -55.32 -47.13 -3.64
N GLU A 437 -56.36 -46.65 -2.94
CA GLU A 437 -57.49 -47.49 -2.54
C GLU A 437 -58.27 -47.98 -3.77
N GLY A 438 -57.90 -49.15 -4.29
CA GLY A 438 -58.61 -49.83 -5.38
C GLY A 438 -57.71 -50.53 -6.40
N LEU A 439 -56.42 -50.21 -6.44
CA LEU A 439 -55.49 -50.83 -7.39
C LEU A 439 -54.87 -52.10 -6.79
N LYS A 440 -55.40 -53.25 -7.22
CA LYS A 440 -54.82 -54.57 -6.93
C LYS A 440 -53.56 -54.75 -7.79
N PHE A 441 -52.38 -54.70 -7.18
CA PHE A 441 -51.15 -55.11 -7.87
C PHE A 441 -51.04 -56.64 -7.89
N ALA A 442 -50.85 -57.20 -9.08
CA ALA A 442 -50.47 -58.60 -9.25
C ALA A 442 -48.99 -58.76 -8.87
N ALA A 443 -48.68 -59.75 -8.02
CA ALA A 443 -47.33 -60.08 -7.63
C ALA A 443 -46.52 -60.62 -8.83
N GLY A 444 -45.67 -59.75 -9.41
CA GLY A 444 -44.68 -60.14 -10.42
C GLY A 444 -43.35 -60.48 -9.75
N ASN A 445 -42.89 -61.72 -9.93
CA ASN A 445 -41.56 -62.16 -9.55
C ASN A 445 -40.48 -61.45 -10.38
N GLY A 446 -39.56 -60.75 -9.70
CA GLY A 446 -38.18 -60.52 -10.16
C GLY A 446 -37.99 -59.54 -11.33
N ILE A 447 -37.67 -58.29 -11.00
CA ILE A 447 -36.58 -57.44 -11.53
C ILE A 447 -36.72 -56.08 -10.81
N ALA A 448 -35.68 -55.66 -10.07
CA ALA A 448 -35.66 -54.41 -9.31
C ALA A 448 -35.49 -53.15 -10.20
N SER A 449 -35.54 -53.28 -11.54
CA SER A 449 -35.42 -52.13 -12.46
C SER A 449 -36.76 -51.51 -12.88
N ASP A 450 -37.90 -52.11 -12.50
CA ASP A 450 -39.24 -51.68 -12.92
C ASP A 450 -40.13 -51.14 -11.78
N SER A 451 -39.59 -51.01 -10.56
CA SER A 451 -40.28 -50.30 -9.49
C SER A 451 -40.25 -48.80 -9.77
N GLN A 452 -41.35 -48.27 -10.30
CA GLN A 452 -41.67 -46.84 -10.33
C GLN A 452 -41.79 -46.32 -8.90
N TYR A 453 -40.67 -46.07 -8.23
CA TYR A 453 -40.67 -45.22 -7.04
C TYR A 453 -41.03 -43.82 -7.49
N ALA A 454 -42.14 -43.28 -6.98
CA ALA A 454 -42.62 -41.93 -7.28
C ALA A 454 -41.63 -40.89 -6.73
N TYR A 455 -40.61 -40.58 -7.54
CA TYR A 455 -39.68 -39.49 -7.31
C TYR A 455 -40.49 -38.18 -7.30
N GLY A 456 -40.48 -37.41 -6.19
CA GLY A 456 -41.13 -36.09 -6.13
C GLY A 456 -42.43 -35.98 -5.29
N ALA A 457 -43.05 -37.07 -4.85
CA ALA A 457 -44.30 -36.99 -4.07
C ALA A 457 -44.07 -36.48 -2.64
N ARG A 458 -44.80 -35.45 -2.18
CA ARG A 458 -44.69 -34.91 -0.80
C ARG A 458 -46.07 -34.74 -0.14
N SER A 459 -46.09 -34.72 1.20
CA SER A 459 -47.30 -34.40 1.98
C SER A 459 -47.61 -32.89 2.04
N TYR A 460 -46.64 -32.04 1.66
CA TYR A 460 -46.72 -30.58 1.75
C TYR A 460 -46.15 -29.94 0.49
N ASP A 461 -46.92 -29.02 -0.11
CA ASP A 461 -46.57 -28.35 -1.37
C ASP A 461 -45.67 -27.15 -1.13
N ASN A 462 -45.67 -26.55 0.07
CA ASN A 462 -45.00 -25.29 0.35
C ASN A 462 -43.96 -25.46 1.47
N ASN A 463 -42.84 -24.76 1.34
CA ASN A 463 -41.83 -24.68 2.38
C ASN A 463 -41.38 -23.24 2.58
N VAL A 464 -41.11 -22.89 3.84
CA VAL A 464 -40.36 -21.70 4.21
C VAL A 464 -39.11 -22.15 4.95
N TRP A 465 -37.99 -21.50 4.68
CA TRP A 465 -36.72 -21.80 5.34
C TRP A 465 -35.95 -20.54 5.68
N ALA A 466 -35.10 -20.66 6.70
CA ALA A 466 -34.16 -19.64 7.12
C ALA A 466 -32.82 -20.30 7.48
N ASN A 467 -31.71 -19.70 7.07
CA ASN A 467 -30.35 -20.13 7.42
C ASN A 467 -29.54 -18.93 7.93
N VAL A 468 -28.67 -19.20 8.89
CA VAL A 468 -27.54 -18.33 9.26
C VAL A 468 -26.32 -18.83 8.50
N ILE A 469 -25.56 -17.91 7.94
CA ILE A 469 -24.38 -18.19 7.10
C ILE A 469 -23.15 -17.59 7.76
N GLY A 470 -22.05 -18.34 7.73
CA GLY A 470 -20.75 -17.89 8.22
C GLY A 470 -19.65 -18.39 7.29
N GLY A 471 -18.60 -17.60 7.09
CA GLY A 471 -17.53 -17.97 6.18
C GLY A 471 -16.29 -17.11 6.30
N ALA A 472 -15.27 -17.53 5.57
CA ALA A 472 -14.02 -16.81 5.43
C ALA A 472 -13.57 -16.82 3.97
N ASN A 473 -13.06 -15.68 3.51
CA ASN A 473 -12.39 -15.53 2.22
C ASN A 473 -10.90 -15.36 2.50
N ILE A 474 -10.07 -16.30 2.08
CA ILE A 474 -8.63 -16.26 2.29
C ILE A 474 -7.98 -15.95 0.95
N ILE A 475 -7.39 -14.76 0.84
CA ILE A 475 -6.57 -14.35 -0.30
C ILE A 475 -5.12 -14.30 0.21
N ASP A 476 -4.32 -15.23 -0.29
CA ASP A 476 -2.97 -15.52 0.19
C ASP A 476 -2.94 -15.79 1.72
N SER A 477 -2.45 -14.84 2.52
CA SER A 477 -2.31 -14.93 3.98
C SER A 477 -3.27 -14.03 4.75
N LYS A 478 -4.20 -13.35 4.05
CA LYS A 478 -5.17 -12.44 4.67
C LYS A 478 -6.57 -13.02 4.58
N SER A 479 -7.25 -13.05 5.72
CA SER A 479 -8.62 -13.54 5.83
C SER A 479 -9.61 -12.38 5.93
N GLY A 480 -10.62 -12.41 5.06
CA GLY A 480 -11.87 -11.69 5.18
C GLY A 480 -12.93 -12.56 5.85
N ALA A 481 -13.86 -11.95 6.58
CA ALA A 481 -14.99 -12.65 7.20
C ALA A 481 -16.28 -12.40 6.41
N LEU A 482 -17.18 -13.39 6.41
CA LEU A 482 -18.53 -13.30 5.88
C LEU A 482 -19.50 -13.81 6.95
N TYR A 483 -20.57 -13.07 7.22
CA TYR A 483 -21.67 -13.54 8.05
C TYR A 483 -22.99 -12.95 7.57
N GLY A 484 -24.09 -13.67 7.76
CA GLY A 484 -25.37 -13.21 7.26
C GLY A 484 -26.52 -14.16 7.51
N VAL A 485 -27.64 -13.86 6.87
CA VAL A 485 -28.88 -14.64 6.94
C VAL A 485 -29.51 -14.77 5.56
N SER A 486 -30.11 -15.93 5.33
CA SER A 486 -30.87 -16.23 4.11
C SER A 486 -32.24 -16.73 4.49
N VAL A 487 -33.27 -16.21 3.84
CA VAL A 487 -34.65 -16.70 3.97
C VAL A 487 -35.18 -17.04 2.60
N GLY A 488 -36.02 -18.07 2.52
CA GLY A 488 -36.58 -18.48 1.25
C GLY A 488 -37.91 -19.19 1.38
N TYR A 489 -38.58 -19.23 0.25
CA TYR A 489 -39.83 -19.94 0.05
C TYR A 489 -39.72 -20.77 -1.22
N ASP A 490 -40.20 -21.99 -1.16
CA ASP A 490 -40.32 -22.85 -2.32
C ASP A 490 -41.63 -23.61 -2.33
N ARG A 491 -42.10 -23.88 -3.54
CA ARG A 491 -43.35 -24.56 -3.80
C ARG A 491 -43.17 -25.63 -4.87
N LEU A 492 -43.82 -26.77 -4.65
CA LEU A 492 -44.04 -27.80 -5.64
C LEU A 492 -45.11 -27.34 -6.65
N VAL A 493 -44.76 -27.36 -7.93
CA VAL A 493 -45.62 -26.99 -9.06
C VAL A 493 -45.79 -28.22 -9.95
N GLY A 494 -46.97 -28.84 -9.89
CA GLY A 494 -47.18 -30.16 -10.50
C GLY A 494 -46.57 -31.26 -9.64
N GLU A 495 -46.11 -32.34 -10.27
CA GLU A 495 -45.49 -33.49 -9.58
C GLU A 495 -43.96 -33.46 -9.64
N ASP A 496 -43.38 -32.84 -10.68
CA ASP A 496 -41.97 -33.00 -11.02
C ASP A 496 -41.13 -31.71 -10.89
N THR A 497 -41.73 -30.57 -10.53
CA THR A 497 -41.01 -29.28 -10.51
C THR A 497 -41.17 -28.54 -9.20
N ILE A 498 -40.04 -28.15 -8.60
CA ILE A 498 -40.00 -27.21 -7.48
C ILE A 498 -39.53 -25.84 -7.99
N LEU A 499 -40.24 -24.79 -7.58
CA LEU A 499 -39.87 -23.40 -7.84
C LEU A 499 -39.71 -22.67 -6.51
N GLY A 500 -38.64 -21.90 -6.36
CA GLY A 500 -38.38 -21.15 -5.15
C GLY A 500 -37.74 -19.79 -5.38
N ALA A 501 -37.88 -18.94 -4.37
CA ALA A 501 -37.26 -17.63 -4.27
C ALA A 501 -36.58 -17.50 -2.92
N TYR A 502 -35.49 -16.73 -2.87
CA TYR A 502 -34.77 -16.45 -1.64
C TYR A 502 -34.24 -15.02 -1.60
N LEU A 503 -34.05 -14.54 -0.38
CA LEU A 503 -33.41 -13.28 -0.06
C LEU A 503 -32.28 -13.56 0.93
N THR A 504 -31.07 -13.05 0.63
CA THR A 504 -29.90 -13.18 1.49
C THR A 504 -29.36 -11.79 1.80
N TYR A 505 -29.12 -11.51 3.09
CA TYR A 505 -28.35 -10.37 3.54
C TYR A 505 -27.05 -10.86 4.19
N ALA A 506 -25.92 -10.29 3.80
CA ALA A 506 -24.62 -10.69 4.34
C ALA A 506 -23.60 -9.54 4.40
N ASP A 507 -23.00 -9.39 5.57
CA ASP A 507 -21.86 -8.54 5.82
C ASP A 507 -20.58 -9.25 5.40
N SER A 508 -19.71 -8.54 4.71
CA SER A 508 -18.42 -9.07 4.26
C SER A 508 -17.30 -8.08 4.47
N LYS A 509 -16.12 -8.61 4.79
CA LYS A 509 -14.89 -7.84 4.89
C LYS A 509 -13.79 -8.49 4.05
N ILE A 510 -13.02 -7.69 3.33
CA ILE A 510 -11.82 -8.09 2.60
C ILE A 510 -10.65 -7.26 3.08
N LYS A 511 -9.50 -7.90 3.27
CA LYS A 511 -8.26 -7.19 3.60
C LYS A 511 -7.13 -7.75 2.76
N THR A 512 -6.45 -6.89 2.00
CA THR A 512 -5.20 -7.20 1.31
C THR A 512 -4.06 -6.37 1.93
N SER A 513 -2.88 -6.34 1.29
CA SER A 513 -1.78 -5.47 1.72
C SER A 513 -2.04 -3.99 1.45
N MET A 514 -2.90 -3.66 0.49
CA MET A 514 -3.13 -2.28 0.01
C MET A 514 -4.59 -1.83 0.05
N VAL A 515 -5.53 -2.76 0.21
CA VAL A 515 -6.97 -2.50 0.16
C VAL A 515 -7.65 -3.11 1.39
N ASN A 516 -8.50 -2.34 2.05
CA ASN A 516 -9.48 -2.83 3.01
C ASN A 516 -10.87 -2.50 2.48
N GLN A 517 -11.78 -3.46 2.52
CA GLN A 517 -13.13 -3.29 1.99
C GLN A 517 -14.13 -3.92 2.94
N GLU A 518 -15.21 -3.19 3.21
CA GLU A 518 -16.36 -3.66 3.95
C GLU A 518 -17.58 -3.53 3.04
N SER A 519 -18.47 -4.52 3.04
CA SER A 519 -19.65 -4.47 2.20
C SER A 519 -20.85 -5.19 2.81
N ASP A 520 -21.96 -4.47 2.80
CA ASP A 520 -23.31 -4.97 2.99
C ASP A 520 -23.84 -5.54 1.68
N ASN A 521 -24.21 -6.82 1.67
CA ASN A 521 -24.67 -7.50 0.46
C ASN A 521 -26.12 -7.92 0.60
N LEU A 522 -26.94 -7.53 -0.37
CA LEU A 522 -28.32 -8.01 -0.51
C LEU A 522 -28.47 -8.77 -1.83
N GLN A 523 -28.78 -10.06 -1.75
CA GLN A 523 -28.99 -10.93 -2.92
C GLN A 523 -30.42 -11.44 -2.95
N LEU A 524 -31.10 -11.22 -4.08
CA LEU A 524 -32.41 -11.80 -4.40
C LEU A 524 -32.20 -12.85 -5.50
N GLY A 525 -32.74 -14.04 -5.31
CA GLY A 525 -32.62 -15.10 -6.31
C GLY A 525 -33.85 -15.97 -6.46
N LEU A 526 -33.91 -16.60 -7.62
CA LEU A 526 -34.89 -17.61 -8.00
C LEU A 526 -34.16 -18.92 -8.29
N TYR A 527 -34.80 -20.04 -7.99
CA TYR A 527 -34.26 -21.35 -8.31
C TYR A 527 -35.37 -22.33 -8.66
N SER A 528 -35.01 -23.36 -9.40
CA SER A 528 -35.90 -24.45 -9.75
C SER A 528 -35.15 -25.77 -9.88
N ARG A 529 -35.84 -26.86 -9.59
CA ARG A 529 -35.46 -28.21 -10.04
C ARG A 529 -36.62 -28.85 -10.75
N THR A 530 -36.37 -29.41 -11.93
CA THR A 530 -37.32 -30.26 -12.65
C THR A 530 -36.77 -31.67 -12.76
N LEU A 531 -37.63 -32.66 -12.49
CA LEU A 531 -37.35 -34.07 -12.59
C LEU A 531 -37.87 -34.62 -13.93
N TYR A 532 -37.10 -35.49 -14.56
CA TYR A 532 -37.56 -36.25 -15.73
C TYR A 532 -36.98 -37.67 -15.65
N GLY A 533 -37.77 -38.59 -15.08
CA GLY A 533 -37.25 -39.89 -14.66
C GLY A 533 -36.11 -39.71 -13.65
N ASN A 534 -34.96 -40.32 -13.91
CA ASN A 534 -33.77 -40.19 -13.06
C ASN A 534 -32.92 -38.94 -13.35
N SER A 535 -33.36 -38.07 -14.27
CA SER A 535 -32.67 -36.84 -14.60
C SER A 535 -33.15 -35.67 -13.73
N GLU A 536 -32.20 -34.93 -13.16
CA GLU A 536 -32.43 -33.70 -12.41
C GLU A 536 -31.87 -32.51 -13.17
N PHE A 537 -32.72 -31.50 -13.43
CA PHE A 537 -32.34 -30.24 -14.06
C PHE A 537 -32.49 -29.10 -13.06
N ASP A 538 -31.39 -28.48 -12.70
CA ASP A 538 -31.33 -27.37 -11.76
C ASP A 538 -31.09 -26.06 -12.49
N PHE A 539 -31.83 -25.03 -12.12
CA PHE A 539 -31.60 -23.67 -12.57
C PHE A 539 -31.61 -22.71 -11.38
N LYS A 540 -30.73 -21.72 -11.41
CA LYS A 540 -30.68 -20.63 -10.43
C LYS A 540 -30.33 -19.34 -11.14
N GLY A 541 -31.02 -18.25 -10.78
CA GLY A 541 -30.69 -16.90 -11.22
C GLY A 541 -30.75 -15.94 -10.04
N TYR A 542 -29.86 -14.96 -9.98
CA TYR A 542 -29.86 -13.96 -8.91
C TYR A 542 -29.43 -12.58 -9.37
N ALA A 543 -29.87 -11.58 -8.61
CA ALA A 543 -29.37 -10.22 -8.62
C ALA A 543 -28.88 -9.85 -7.22
N GLN A 544 -27.73 -9.19 -7.14
CA GLN A 544 -27.14 -8.76 -5.86
C GLN A 544 -26.68 -7.31 -5.92
N PHE A 545 -26.87 -6.61 -4.81
CA PHE A 545 -26.36 -5.27 -4.56
C PHE A 545 -25.38 -5.33 -3.39
N GLY A 546 -24.20 -4.74 -3.58
CA GLY A 546 -23.18 -4.62 -2.54
C GLY A 546 -22.89 -3.16 -2.26
N TRP A 547 -23.36 -2.63 -1.12
CA TRP A 547 -22.93 -1.31 -0.66
C TRP A 547 -21.55 -1.47 -0.04
N THR A 548 -20.56 -0.84 -0.64
CA THR A 548 -19.15 -1.07 -0.36
C THR A 548 -18.49 0.21 0.13
N ASP A 549 -17.82 0.12 1.26
CA ASP A 549 -16.82 1.08 1.72
C ASP A 549 -15.42 0.51 1.46
N GLN A 550 -14.55 1.28 0.82
CA GLN A 550 -13.21 0.86 0.43
C GLN A 550 -12.16 1.87 0.87
N ASP A 551 -11.14 1.37 1.55
CA ASP A 551 -9.93 2.10 1.90
C ASP A 551 -8.73 1.58 1.11
N ARG A 552 -8.01 2.48 0.46
CA ARG A 552 -6.72 2.22 -0.19
C ARG A 552 -5.58 2.89 0.55
N PHE A 553 -4.55 2.11 0.89
CA PHE A 553 -3.38 2.60 1.60
C PHE A 553 -2.30 3.03 0.61
N ILE A 554 -2.12 4.34 0.41
CA ILE A 554 -1.15 4.90 -0.54
C ILE A 554 -0.13 5.75 0.22
N ALA A 555 1.15 5.39 0.16
CA ALA A 555 2.23 6.15 0.78
C ALA A 555 2.02 6.48 2.28
N GLY A 556 1.35 5.59 3.02
CA GLY A 556 1.07 5.77 4.46
C GLY A 556 -0.18 6.62 4.76
N THR A 557 -0.92 7.05 3.73
CA THR A 557 -2.22 7.70 3.87
C THR A 557 -3.35 6.76 3.43
N VAL A 558 -4.58 7.10 3.82
CA VAL A 558 -5.79 6.38 3.43
C VAL A 558 -6.53 7.22 2.40
N ASN A 559 -6.90 6.58 1.30
CA ASN A 559 -7.88 7.08 0.34
C ASN A 559 -9.16 6.25 0.47
N SER A 560 -10.26 6.86 0.85
CA SER A 560 -11.53 6.19 1.10
C SER A 560 -12.54 6.45 -0.01
N SER A 561 -13.38 5.48 -0.33
CA SER A 561 -14.51 5.64 -1.25
C SER A 561 -15.69 4.77 -0.84
N ASP A 562 -16.88 5.23 -1.19
CA ASP A 562 -18.14 4.49 -1.06
C ASP A 562 -18.76 4.31 -2.45
N PHE A 563 -19.27 3.11 -2.73
CA PHE A 563 -19.97 2.82 -3.98
C PHE A 563 -20.87 1.60 -3.88
N THR A 564 -21.90 1.54 -4.73
CA THR A 564 -22.81 0.38 -4.79
C THR A 564 -22.54 -0.48 -6.02
N ARG A 565 -22.07 -1.70 -5.77
CA ARG A 565 -21.79 -2.69 -6.81
C ARG A 565 -23.04 -3.50 -7.14
N LYS A 566 -23.10 -3.99 -8.37
CA LYS A 566 -24.22 -4.79 -8.88
C LYS A 566 -23.70 -6.09 -9.46
N PHE A 567 -24.41 -7.18 -9.18
CA PHE A 567 -24.07 -8.50 -9.71
C PHE A 567 -25.30 -9.19 -10.25
N LEU A 568 -25.09 -9.93 -11.32
CA LEU A 568 -26.06 -10.87 -11.86
C LEU A 568 -25.37 -12.22 -12.00
N GLY A 569 -26.07 -13.28 -11.69
CA GLY A 569 -25.57 -14.62 -11.96
C GLY A 569 -26.69 -15.56 -12.37
N ALA A 570 -26.31 -16.52 -13.20
CA ALA A 570 -27.19 -17.60 -13.64
C ALA A 570 -26.40 -18.89 -13.70
N SER A 571 -27.00 -19.99 -13.24
CA SER A 571 -26.40 -21.31 -13.31
C SER A 571 -27.44 -22.35 -13.72
N GLY A 572 -27.00 -23.31 -14.52
CA GLY A 572 -27.77 -24.48 -14.91
C GLY A 572 -26.95 -25.74 -14.72
N THR A 573 -27.51 -26.75 -14.05
CA THR A 573 -26.84 -28.03 -13.78
C THR A 573 -27.74 -29.19 -14.16
N TYR A 574 -27.17 -30.16 -14.87
CA TYR A 574 -27.81 -31.44 -15.17
C TYR A 574 -27.12 -32.55 -14.38
N GLY A 575 -27.89 -33.48 -13.83
CA GLY A 575 -27.34 -34.71 -13.29
C GLY A 575 -28.28 -35.90 -13.44
N TYR A 576 -27.71 -37.08 -13.60
CA TYR A 576 -28.45 -38.34 -13.69
C TYR A 576 -28.25 -39.14 -12.41
N VAL A 577 -29.33 -39.52 -11.73
CA VAL A 577 -29.27 -40.23 -10.46
C VAL A 577 -29.20 -41.73 -10.69
N PHE A 578 -28.18 -42.37 -10.13
CA PHE A 578 -28.07 -43.81 -10.05
C PHE A 578 -28.39 -44.29 -8.63
N ASP A 579 -29.34 -45.21 -8.53
CA ASP A 579 -29.61 -45.95 -7.30
C ASP A 579 -28.56 -47.07 -7.14
N MET A 580 -27.81 -47.04 -6.04
CA MET A 580 -26.78 -48.03 -5.72
C MET A 580 -27.28 -49.09 -4.73
N GLY A 581 -28.56 -49.04 -4.36
CA GLY A 581 -29.15 -49.83 -3.29
C GLY A 581 -28.80 -49.31 -1.89
N ASN A 582 -29.48 -49.86 -0.88
CA ASN A 582 -29.34 -49.45 0.52
C ASN A 582 -29.48 -47.93 0.70
N ASP A 583 -30.47 -47.27 0.10
CA ASP A 583 -30.73 -45.82 0.28
C ASP A 583 -29.57 -44.89 -0.14
N PHE A 584 -28.64 -45.39 -0.94
CA PHE A 584 -27.47 -44.66 -1.40
C PHE A 584 -27.57 -44.36 -2.90
N TYR A 585 -27.34 -43.10 -3.24
CA TYR A 585 -27.51 -42.57 -4.58
C TYR A 585 -26.26 -41.82 -5.01
N ILE A 586 -25.89 -41.98 -6.28
CA ILE A 586 -24.79 -41.24 -6.90
C ILE A 586 -25.38 -40.45 -8.06
N LYS A 587 -25.15 -39.14 -8.08
CA LYS A 587 -25.52 -38.26 -9.19
C LYS A 587 -24.26 -37.61 -9.76
N PRO A 588 -23.63 -38.16 -10.81
CA PRO A 588 -22.73 -37.36 -11.64
C PRO A 588 -23.47 -36.15 -12.19
N LEU A 589 -22.80 -35.00 -12.20
CA LEU A 589 -23.38 -33.73 -12.60
C LEU A 589 -22.40 -32.92 -13.45
N ALA A 590 -22.97 -32.11 -14.34
CA ALA A 590 -22.27 -31.11 -15.12
C ALA A 590 -23.11 -29.84 -15.19
N GLY A 591 -22.46 -28.68 -15.16
CA GLY A 591 -23.15 -27.39 -15.12
C GLY A 591 -22.41 -26.28 -15.84
N LEU A 592 -23.15 -25.20 -16.07
CA LEU A 592 -22.71 -23.96 -16.67
C LEU A 592 -23.08 -22.81 -15.73
N ASN A 593 -22.12 -21.93 -15.43
CA ASN A 593 -22.34 -20.73 -14.64
C ASN A 593 -21.96 -19.49 -15.43
N LEU A 594 -22.77 -18.45 -15.29
CA LEU A 594 -22.59 -17.12 -15.87
C LEU A 594 -22.57 -16.11 -14.73
N TYR A 595 -21.56 -15.24 -14.72
CA TYR A 595 -21.40 -14.20 -13.72
C TYR A 595 -21.17 -12.87 -14.40
N TYR A 596 -21.91 -11.85 -13.99
CA TYR A 596 -21.70 -10.47 -14.39
C TYR A 596 -21.53 -9.61 -13.14
N SER A 597 -20.53 -8.73 -13.17
CA SER A 597 -20.31 -7.72 -12.13
C SER A 597 -20.18 -6.34 -12.73
N PHE A 598 -20.67 -5.34 -11.99
CA PHE A 598 -20.55 -3.94 -12.35
C PHE A 598 -20.21 -3.10 -11.11
N THR A 599 -19.11 -2.38 -11.19
CA THR A 599 -18.68 -1.34 -10.26
C THR A 599 -18.89 0.00 -10.96
N PRO A 600 -19.71 0.92 -10.43
CA PRO A 600 -19.89 2.26 -11.02
C PRO A 600 -18.60 3.08 -10.92
N ASP A 601 -18.57 4.23 -11.61
CA ASP A 601 -17.53 5.21 -11.37
C ASP A 601 -17.67 5.81 -9.96
N TYR A 602 -16.56 6.14 -9.33
CA TYR A 602 -16.54 6.72 -8.00
C TYR A 602 -15.36 7.67 -7.81
N ASN A 603 -15.50 8.58 -6.84
CA ASN A 603 -14.42 9.43 -6.39
C ASN A 603 -13.94 8.94 -5.02
N GLU A 604 -12.64 8.91 -4.84
CA GLU A 604 -12.03 8.75 -3.53
C GLU A 604 -11.92 10.10 -2.81
N ASN A 605 -11.77 10.05 -1.49
CA ASN A 605 -11.34 11.15 -0.64
C ASN A 605 -9.98 10.81 -0.03
N GLY A 606 -9.07 11.79 0.08
CA GLY A 606 -7.73 11.56 0.65
C GLY A 606 -6.63 12.33 -0.06
N ALA A 607 -5.40 12.19 0.42
CA ALA A 607 -4.25 12.93 -0.09
C ALA A 607 -3.90 12.57 -1.55
N TYR A 608 -4.24 11.35 -1.98
CA TYR A 608 -3.97 10.80 -3.30
C TYR A 608 -5.25 10.36 -4.02
N ALA A 609 -6.37 11.02 -3.71
CA ALA A 609 -7.69 10.66 -4.19
C ALA A 609 -7.77 10.55 -5.71
N GLN A 610 -8.39 9.47 -6.19
CA GLN A 610 -8.63 9.21 -7.60
C GLN A 610 -10.13 9.25 -7.94
N HIS A 611 -10.43 9.66 -9.17
CA HIS A 611 -11.65 9.28 -9.86
C HIS A 611 -11.38 7.96 -10.58
N VAL A 612 -12.10 6.91 -10.16
CA VAL A 612 -12.01 5.58 -10.74
C VAL A 612 -13.18 5.40 -11.70
N GLN A 613 -12.87 5.01 -12.94
CA GLN A 613 -13.91 4.77 -13.95
C GLN A 613 -14.68 3.48 -13.64
N SER A 614 -15.92 3.42 -14.12
CA SER A 614 -16.74 2.22 -14.01
C SER A 614 -16.05 1.03 -14.66
N GLN A 615 -16.26 -0.14 -14.06
CA GLN A 615 -15.65 -1.40 -14.46
C GLN A 615 -16.70 -2.49 -14.43
N SER A 616 -16.77 -3.28 -15.49
CA SER A 616 -17.59 -4.46 -15.60
C SER A 616 -16.75 -5.71 -15.76
N SER A 617 -17.29 -6.86 -15.34
CA SER A 617 -16.72 -8.15 -15.69
C SER A 617 -17.81 -9.13 -16.08
N PHE A 618 -17.46 -10.03 -17.00
CA PHE A 618 -18.26 -11.16 -17.40
C PHE A 618 -17.40 -12.43 -17.39
N ASP A 619 -17.88 -13.41 -16.64
CA ASP A 619 -17.23 -14.71 -16.50
C ASP A 619 -18.20 -15.83 -16.85
N THR A 620 -17.69 -16.83 -17.57
CA THR A 620 -18.39 -18.10 -17.79
C THR A 620 -17.54 -19.23 -17.27
N SER A 621 -18.12 -20.12 -16.47
CA SER A 621 -17.47 -21.35 -16.03
C SER A 621 -18.31 -22.58 -16.35
N ILE A 622 -17.62 -23.69 -16.51
CA ILE A 622 -18.22 -25.02 -16.56
C ILE A 622 -17.82 -25.78 -15.30
N GLU A 623 -18.72 -26.60 -14.78
CA GLU A 623 -18.45 -27.47 -13.64
C GLU A 623 -18.77 -28.93 -13.94
N ALA A 624 -18.03 -29.81 -13.31
CA ALA A 624 -18.26 -31.25 -13.33
C ALA A 624 -17.98 -31.85 -11.96
N GLY A 625 -18.79 -32.80 -11.54
CA GLY A 625 -18.64 -33.43 -10.23
C GLY A 625 -19.56 -34.61 -10.04
N ALA A 626 -19.68 -35.05 -8.79
CA ALA A 626 -20.65 -36.06 -8.40
C ALA A 626 -21.20 -35.73 -7.01
N GLU A 627 -22.51 -35.87 -6.85
CA GLU A 627 -23.18 -35.76 -5.57
C GLU A 627 -23.50 -37.18 -5.05
N PHE A 628 -23.02 -37.48 -3.86
CA PHE A 628 -23.26 -38.71 -3.14
C PHE A 628 -24.31 -38.43 -2.07
N ARG A 629 -25.46 -39.11 -2.14
CA ARG A 629 -26.60 -38.91 -1.25
C ARG A 629 -26.92 -40.20 -0.50
N LYS A 630 -27.16 -40.09 0.80
CA LYS A 630 -27.64 -41.18 1.64
C LYS A 630 -28.91 -40.73 2.36
N TYR A 631 -30.03 -41.37 2.09
CA TYR A 631 -31.25 -41.16 2.87
C TYR A 631 -31.18 -42.02 4.13
N LEU A 632 -31.39 -41.38 5.28
CA LEU A 632 -31.39 -42.02 6.61
C LEU A 632 -32.81 -42.36 7.05
N SER A 633 -33.80 -41.62 6.54
CA SER A 633 -35.22 -41.84 6.77
C SER A 633 -36.05 -41.15 5.67
N LYS A 634 -37.38 -41.21 5.80
CA LYS A 634 -38.31 -40.46 4.92
C LYS A 634 -38.05 -38.94 4.91
N GLU A 635 -37.44 -38.41 5.98
CA GLU A 635 -37.34 -36.98 6.21
C GLU A 635 -35.93 -36.55 6.58
N SER A 636 -34.93 -37.43 6.47
CA SER A 636 -33.54 -37.12 6.81
C SER A 636 -32.55 -37.72 5.82
N TYR A 637 -31.56 -36.94 5.43
CA TYR A 637 -30.53 -37.34 4.48
C TYR A 637 -29.22 -36.58 4.73
N ILE A 638 -28.14 -37.12 4.20
CA ILE A 638 -26.84 -36.47 4.12
C ILE A 638 -26.35 -36.52 2.67
N TYR A 639 -25.53 -35.55 2.29
CA TYR A 639 -24.89 -35.52 0.98
C TYR A 639 -23.46 -34.98 1.03
N ALA A 640 -22.67 -35.37 0.03
CA ALA A 640 -21.35 -34.85 -0.23
C ALA A 640 -21.16 -34.64 -1.73
N THR A 641 -20.60 -33.51 -2.14
CA THR A 641 -20.44 -33.11 -3.54
C THR A 641 -19.04 -32.57 -3.79
N PRO A 642 -18.07 -33.43 -4.17
CA PRO A 642 -16.85 -32.98 -4.84
C PRO A 642 -17.15 -32.52 -6.26
N LYS A 643 -16.61 -31.36 -6.64
CA LYS A 643 -16.67 -30.85 -8.03
C LYS A 643 -15.46 -29.99 -8.40
N ILE A 644 -15.18 -29.93 -9.70
CA ILE A 644 -14.21 -29.03 -10.30
C ILE A 644 -14.94 -27.99 -11.16
N GLU A 645 -14.53 -26.74 -11.07
CA GLU A 645 -15.06 -25.63 -11.86
C GLU A 645 -13.93 -24.97 -12.64
N GLN A 646 -14.12 -24.80 -13.95
CA GLN A 646 -13.16 -24.19 -14.85
C GLN A 646 -13.80 -22.97 -15.51
N TYR A 647 -13.17 -21.80 -15.34
CA TYR A 647 -13.52 -20.61 -16.09
C TYR A 647 -13.07 -20.78 -17.55
N ILE A 648 -14.00 -20.64 -18.48
CA ILE A 648 -13.76 -20.78 -19.93
C ILE A 648 -13.75 -19.42 -20.64
N ILE A 649 -14.45 -18.44 -20.07
CA ILE A 649 -14.44 -17.04 -20.47
C ILE A 649 -14.22 -16.22 -19.19
N THR A 650 -13.23 -15.33 -19.25
CA THR A 650 -13.00 -14.30 -18.24
C THR A 650 -12.69 -13.04 -19.01
N SER A 651 -13.54 -12.03 -18.83
CA SER A 651 -13.39 -10.72 -19.44
C SER A 651 -13.72 -9.69 -18.37
N GLY A 652 -12.73 -8.89 -18.00
CA GLY A 652 -12.91 -7.78 -17.06
C GLY A 652 -12.30 -6.52 -17.67
N ASP A 653 -12.95 -5.39 -17.43
CA ASP A 653 -12.39 -4.11 -17.83
C ASP A 653 -11.06 -3.84 -17.11
N ASP A 654 -10.18 -3.10 -17.79
CA ASP A 654 -8.96 -2.60 -17.19
C ASP A 654 -9.27 -1.61 -16.06
N TYR A 655 -8.38 -1.53 -15.08
CA TYR A 655 -8.49 -0.48 -14.07
C TYR A 655 -8.07 0.85 -14.69
N THR A 656 -9.02 1.75 -14.94
CA THR A 656 -8.74 3.11 -15.42
C THR A 656 -9.12 4.14 -14.37
N ALA A 657 -8.17 5.01 -14.05
CA ALA A 657 -8.38 6.07 -13.07
C ALA A 657 -7.57 7.33 -13.42
N ARG A 658 -7.88 8.41 -12.72
CA ARG A 658 -7.09 9.65 -12.72
C ARG A 658 -7.11 10.25 -11.33
N PHE A 659 -6.05 10.94 -10.93
CA PHE A 659 -6.09 11.74 -9.70
C PHE A 659 -7.14 12.85 -9.83
N LEU A 660 -7.80 13.22 -8.72
CA LEU A 660 -8.81 14.28 -8.76
C LEU A 660 -8.22 15.60 -9.29
N GLY A 661 -8.96 16.27 -10.17
CA GLY A 661 -8.52 17.47 -10.87
C GLY A 661 -7.57 17.24 -12.04
N SER A 662 -7.09 16.02 -12.26
CA SER A 662 -6.24 15.70 -13.41
C SER A 662 -7.08 15.52 -14.70
N PRO A 663 -6.62 16.05 -15.84
CA PRO A 663 -7.18 15.75 -17.15
C PRO A 663 -6.65 14.45 -17.76
N THR A 664 -5.63 13.82 -17.16
CA THR A 664 -4.99 12.62 -17.71
C THR A 664 -5.29 11.39 -16.88
N SER A 665 -5.69 10.32 -17.57
CA SER A 665 -5.92 9.01 -16.97
C SER A 665 -4.73 8.08 -17.13
N PHE A 666 -4.67 7.09 -16.26
CA PHE A 666 -3.80 5.93 -16.39
C PHE A 666 -4.65 4.67 -16.35
N THR A 667 -4.17 3.64 -17.03
CA THR A 667 -4.85 2.34 -17.14
C THR A 667 -3.88 1.24 -16.73
N ILE A 668 -4.37 0.33 -15.90
CA ILE A 668 -3.66 -0.87 -15.44
C ILE A 668 -4.45 -2.06 -15.94
N ASN A 669 -3.80 -2.88 -16.77
CA ASN A 669 -4.48 -3.95 -17.47
C ASN A 669 -5.06 -4.97 -16.48
N GLY A 670 -6.30 -5.40 -16.76
CA GLY A 670 -6.93 -6.53 -16.09
C GLY A 670 -6.22 -7.86 -16.40
N SER A 671 -6.57 -8.90 -15.64
CA SER A 671 -6.10 -10.26 -15.93
C SER A 671 -7.23 -11.11 -16.50
N ASP A 672 -7.08 -11.54 -17.76
CA ASP A 672 -7.98 -12.51 -18.40
C ASP A 672 -7.61 -13.97 -18.08
N LYS A 673 -6.88 -14.19 -16.98
CA LYS A 673 -6.44 -15.54 -16.60
C LYS A 673 -7.65 -16.38 -16.19
N LYS A 674 -7.80 -17.50 -16.87
CA LYS A 674 -8.82 -18.51 -16.59
C LYS A 674 -8.48 -19.26 -15.30
N LYS A 675 -9.36 -19.17 -14.32
CA LYS A 675 -9.22 -19.83 -13.00
C LYS A 675 -9.79 -21.25 -13.01
N THR A 676 -9.18 -22.14 -12.24
CA THR A 676 -9.67 -23.49 -11.97
C THR A 676 -9.86 -23.65 -10.48
N TYR A 677 -11.05 -24.05 -10.04
CA TYR A 677 -11.35 -24.30 -8.63
C TYR A 677 -11.70 -25.75 -8.39
N GLY A 678 -11.17 -26.30 -7.29
CA GLY A 678 -11.67 -27.51 -6.68
C GLY A 678 -12.63 -27.13 -5.56
N SER A 679 -13.76 -27.81 -5.44
CA SER A 679 -14.69 -27.57 -4.34
C SER A 679 -15.26 -28.87 -3.79
N PHE A 680 -15.60 -28.81 -2.51
CA PHE A 680 -16.17 -29.91 -1.76
C PHE A 680 -17.23 -29.35 -0.82
N ILE A 681 -18.46 -29.84 -0.97
CA ILE A 681 -19.61 -29.44 -0.16
C ILE A 681 -20.13 -30.67 0.57
N VAL A 682 -20.52 -30.52 1.82
CA VAL A 682 -21.22 -31.54 2.61
C VAL A 682 -22.41 -30.92 3.31
N GLY A 683 -23.47 -31.69 3.53
CA GLY A 683 -24.62 -31.21 4.29
C GLY A 683 -25.67 -32.28 4.53
N GLY A 684 -26.77 -31.86 5.12
CA GLY A 684 -27.89 -32.74 5.40
C GLY A 684 -29.09 -32.02 6.03
N ASP A 685 -30.19 -32.76 6.09
CA ASP A 685 -31.46 -32.38 6.71
C ASP A 685 -31.79 -33.44 7.77
N VAL A 686 -32.11 -33.00 8.98
CA VAL A 686 -32.52 -33.85 10.09
C VAL A 686 -33.90 -33.40 10.53
N ASN A 687 -34.88 -34.30 10.49
CA ASN A 687 -36.22 -33.97 10.94
C ASN A 687 -36.24 -33.84 12.47
N ILE A 688 -36.89 -32.78 12.97
CA ILE A 688 -37.10 -32.59 14.42
C ILE A 688 -38.52 -33.04 14.78
N LYS A 689 -39.54 -32.55 14.07
CA LYS A 689 -40.96 -32.83 14.34
C LYS A 689 -41.81 -32.53 13.10
N ASN A 690 -42.38 -33.57 12.47
CA ASN A 690 -43.25 -33.54 11.29
C ASN A 690 -42.93 -32.43 10.26
N GLN A 691 -43.43 -31.21 10.49
CA GLN A 691 -43.29 -30.06 9.61
C GLN A 691 -41.96 -29.30 9.76
N TRP A 692 -41.17 -29.56 10.80
CA TRP A 692 -39.94 -28.83 11.14
C TRP A 692 -38.68 -29.66 10.94
N ALA A 693 -37.75 -29.19 10.11
CA ALA A 693 -36.44 -29.82 9.93
C ALA A 693 -35.29 -28.85 10.20
N PHE A 694 -34.21 -29.40 10.74
CA PHE A 694 -32.91 -28.76 10.88
C PHE A 694 -32.05 -29.03 9.64
N THR A 695 -31.30 -28.04 9.18
CA THR A 695 -30.30 -28.22 8.13
C THR A 695 -28.94 -27.71 8.54
N PHE A 696 -27.93 -28.43 8.08
CA PHE A 696 -26.55 -28.03 8.18
C PHE A 696 -25.84 -28.25 6.84
N SER A 697 -24.84 -27.44 6.56
CA SER A 697 -23.94 -27.64 5.44
C SER A 697 -22.63 -26.90 5.66
N ALA A 698 -21.56 -27.43 5.09
CA ALA A 698 -20.27 -26.79 5.05
C ALA A 698 -19.60 -27.06 3.71
N GLY A 699 -18.71 -26.17 3.30
CA GLY A 699 -17.92 -26.43 2.12
C GLY A 699 -16.63 -25.64 2.06
N VAL A 700 -15.80 -26.04 1.09
CA VAL A 700 -14.57 -25.36 0.69
C VAL A 700 -14.53 -25.23 -0.83
N LYS A 701 -14.02 -24.10 -1.33
CA LYS A 701 -13.65 -23.87 -2.72
C LYS A 701 -12.24 -23.29 -2.77
N HIS A 702 -11.32 -24.00 -3.40
CA HIS A 702 -9.89 -23.66 -3.43
C HIS A 702 -9.39 -23.51 -4.87
N LEU A 703 -8.61 -22.46 -5.12
CA LEU A 703 -7.99 -22.19 -6.41
C LEU A 703 -6.87 -23.19 -6.70
N LEU A 704 -7.07 -24.04 -7.70
CA LEU A 704 -6.10 -25.05 -8.14
C LEU A 704 -5.12 -24.50 -9.20
N SER A 705 -5.59 -23.59 -10.06
CA SER A 705 -4.79 -22.99 -11.14
C SER A 705 -5.35 -21.64 -11.57
N GLY A 706 -4.53 -20.83 -12.24
CA GLY A 706 -4.91 -19.50 -12.74
C GLY A 706 -4.69 -18.37 -11.74
N LYS A 707 -3.65 -18.45 -10.90
CA LYS A 707 -3.27 -17.38 -9.97
C LYS A 707 -3.10 -16.03 -10.69
N VAL A 708 -3.72 -15.00 -10.13
CA VAL A 708 -3.50 -13.60 -10.50
C VAL A 708 -2.56 -13.01 -9.46
N ASN A 709 -1.49 -12.33 -9.89
CA ASN A 709 -0.48 -11.74 -9.00
C ASN A 709 0.15 -12.70 -7.97
N ASP A 710 0.27 -13.99 -8.32
CA ASP A 710 0.76 -15.08 -7.46
C ASP A 710 -0.06 -15.36 -6.18
N GLU A 711 -1.23 -14.72 -6.04
CA GLU A 711 -2.14 -14.91 -4.92
C GLU A 711 -2.95 -16.21 -5.07
N SER A 712 -3.17 -16.91 -3.95
CA SER A 712 -4.07 -18.07 -3.86
C SER A 712 -5.39 -17.67 -3.24
N GLU A 713 -6.49 -18.28 -3.68
CA GLU A 713 -7.84 -17.98 -3.20
C GLU A 713 -8.48 -19.23 -2.59
N THR A 714 -9.00 -19.10 -1.37
CA THR A 714 -9.78 -20.15 -0.69
C THR A 714 -11.02 -19.56 -0.06
N TYR A 715 -12.16 -20.17 -0.34
CA TYR A 715 -13.45 -19.81 0.21
C TYR A 715 -13.92 -20.92 1.14
N LEU A 716 -14.28 -20.56 2.37
CA LEU A 716 -14.85 -21.45 3.38
C LEU A 716 -16.23 -20.91 3.76
N SER A 717 -17.21 -21.79 3.84
CA SER A 717 -18.56 -21.40 4.27
C SER A 717 -19.23 -22.54 5.03
N GLY A 718 -20.04 -22.18 6.02
CA GLY A 718 -20.91 -23.06 6.76
C GLY A 718 -22.27 -22.42 7.01
N ASN A 719 -23.32 -23.23 6.93
CA ASN A 719 -24.70 -22.81 7.14
C ASN A 719 -25.39 -23.71 8.15
N ILE A 720 -26.25 -23.09 8.94
CA ILE A 720 -27.17 -23.78 9.84
C ILE A 720 -28.55 -23.15 9.66
N GLY A 721 -29.61 -23.96 9.62
CA GLY A 721 -30.95 -23.41 9.44
C GLY A 721 -32.09 -24.31 9.84
N LEU A 722 -33.28 -23.73 9.68
CA LEU A 722 -34.57 -24.32 9.99
C LEU A 722 -35.48 -24.23 8.77
N LYS A 723 -36.29 -25.26 8.58
CA LYS A 723 -37.30 -25.35 7.53
C LYS A 723 -38.64 -25.72 8.15
N TYR A 724 -39.69 -25.08 7.68
CA TYR A 724 -41.08 -25.39 7.97
C TYR A 724 -41.85 -25.75 6.69
N GLN A 725 -42.64 -26.82 6.72
CA GLN A 725 -43.38 -27.37 5.57
C GLN A 725 -44.90 -27.32 5.83
N PHE A 726 -45.71 -26.88 4.86
CA PHE A 726 -47.17 -26.75 5.00
C PHE A 726 -47.97 -26.89 3.71
#